data_AF-A0A7T6VQN1-F1
#
_entry.id   AF-A0A7T6VQN1-F1
#
_cell.length_a   1.000
_cell.length_b   1.000
_cell.length_c   1.000
_cell.angle_alpha   90.00
_cell.angle_beta   90.00
_cell.angle_gamma   90.00
#
_symmetry.space_group_name_H-M   'P 1'
#
loop_
_entity.id
_entity.type
_entity.pdbx_description
1 polymer ?
#
loop_
_entity_poly.entity_id
_entity_poly.type
_entity_poly.pdbx_seq_one_letter_code
_entity_poly.pdbx_strand_id
1 'polypeptide(L)'
;MLEAIKNKNKIIFLLSIILIMIFTNISFAESKEVGTVEELQTAVAEANNGDIIKLADNFEQGNVVLEMPDVVVTVDCGNIIWTEGNIIIKGDGTGSLTIKDLRVDGTNIEVAYNHKLIMNQSENGKLILENVEIYNSTVGAINVNTGPDAHTELNRVYIHDNTARNTAPAIFVGAGETKSDSHLTINNSTIENNIGTGDNYECGALSGKNYTGNITINNTIFRNNINKCDNTSIYGGGGGAIALHYFYGKVEINESVFDKNQSNGEGKKVRSTYDGGAIYVLDGRNGAEFNINKSTFSNNIAYDDGGAIMFQGTFNPGFITNIKNSTFVNNKAYGLDGAGYSGGAIQYFKNGGSSQMINKIHSTTFVANQSGNENSTTEQRGGAIALHGAGLFPTPSVSRYNSLFIGNRVYNNGVPDETSNYKDISNNQLKVAGGVNVVNVDKGDPGDTPNYTVKDILGVSEAVLQDNLSKITAGFNDEIIQTIPIKPESIADNTYTGTEKVPEKDQRNFNRYKDQGAVEMSWIKYDANGGEFSLPDLKEYDGSIYYEKDKVLDESGNEIEKSITKYYTIGTVSEPITNIIDGQETLKANREGYKFLGWSTKADAVEADSDYEVGKEIYYVEDNFTLYAVWEEKHRVSYDGNGNTGGVVPVDEEKYEKGSKVTLKGNEGNLEKTGYTFAGWSLETDNDESKVITEIESINENTTVYAVWKEVPKYRVSYNGNGNTGGVVPVDEEKYEKGSKVTLKGNEGNLEKTGYTFAGWSLETDNDESKVITEITSIEEDTRVYAVWKLDTSGPGLVYVSFEPKGGVFDDDTMKTKVVEVKKGDVVVEENISKEGYIFKGWYLEDGTKYDFELKVTENLKLLAKWEEDSTDTTNPSEPTNPTNPTNPTEPTKPTVPTEPSEPGNPSKPEKPANTIKEITLIGGRDTLTENIENQLKKFKLNRIYGKDRYETSVKVSETYSKSKLVLLASGEKYTDELTATVLANKLDAPIMLTRKDAIPAEVKAEINRLGASKVILVGGRDSISEKVEKELSSYTIERIGGPDRYDTAILVGKQVRGLTGKKSEAILVDGSNFPDAIAMTSMAVEENMPILLTKPTELPASTAKTIKDWKLSKVTIGGGVNSVSDMVANEVKKFAAVDRIAGADRYETSVLVAEQVYVKPKHTVIASGEVFPDAIVGAPYAAKNGYPIVLSRGNNVPEVVVDYLLGNK
;
A
#
# COMPACT_ATOMS: atom_id res chain seq x y z
N MET A 1 78.33 36.32 31.36
CA MET A 1 76.89 36.66 31.51
C MET A 1 76.42 37.74 30.55
N LEU A 2 76.99 38.96 30.56
CA LEU A 2 76.54 40.06 29.68
C LEU A 2 76.49 39.72 28.18
N GLU A 3 77.48 38.97 27.66
CA GLU A 3 77.48 38.53 26.26
C GLU A 3 76.40 37.50 25.92
N ALA A 4 76.07 36.61 26.86
CA ALA A 4 74.97 35.65 26.68
C ALA A 4 73.62 36.38 26.59
N ILE A 5 73.44 37.47 27.34
CA ILE A 5 72.24 38.34 27.26
C ILE A 5 72.20 39.09 25.92
N LYS A 6 73.34 39.60 25.42
CA LYS A 6 73.41 40.23 24.08
C LYS A 6 73.05 39.26 22.94
N ASN A 7 73.53 38.01 22.98
CA ASN A 7 73.16 37.02 21.98
C ASN A 7 71.70 36.57 22.10
N LYS A 8 71.17 36.42 23.32
CA LYS A 8 69.74 36.09 23.51
C LYS A 8 68.83 37.19 22.95
N ASN A 9 69.16 38.45 23.15
CA ASN A 9 68.40 39.57 22.58
C ASN A 9 68.53 39.66 21.05
N LYS A 10 69.68 39.32 20.45
CA LYS A 10 69.82 39.20 18.99
C LYS A 10 68.97 38.06 18.41
N ILE A 11 68.95 36.90 19.08
CA ILE A 11 68.15 35.74 18.66
C ILE A 11 66.65 36.05 18.80
N ILE A 12 66.24 36.69 19.89
CA ILE A 12 64.86 37.15 20.08
C ILE A 12 64.50 38.20 19.01
N PHE A 13 65.39 39.15 18.69
CA PHE A 13 65.14 40.14 17.64
C PHE A 13 65.06 39.53 16.23
N LEU A 14 65.90 38.52 15.91
CA LEU A 14 65.78 37.76 14.66
C LEU A 14 64.49 36.94 14.62
N LEU A 15 64.12 36.27 15.72
CA LEU A 15 62.86 35.56 15.84
C LEU A 15 61.67 36.52 15.76
N SER A 16 61.76 37.74 16.30
CA SER A 16 60.74 38.77 16.14
C SER A 16 60.64 39.25 14.70
N ILE A 17 61.75 39.42 13.97
CA ILE A 17 61.71 39.78 12.54
C ILE A 17 61.17 38.62 11.69
N ILE A 18 61.54 37.37 11.99
CA ILE A 18 61.01 36.19 11.30
C ILE A 18 59.52 36.01 11.62
N LEU A 19 59.10 36.19 12.88
CA LEU A 19 57.70 36.13 13.28
C LEU A 19 56.91 37.29 12.66
N ILE A 20 57.47 38.51 12.61
CA ILE A 20 56.85 39.64 11.90
C ILE A 20 56.75 39.35 10.40
N MET A 21 57.79 38.81 9.73
CA MET A 21 57.71 38.39 8.33
C MET A 21 56.68 37.27 8.08
N ILE A 22 56.52 36.35 9.03
CA ILE A 22 55.50 35.31 9.00
C ILE A 22 54.10 35.90 9.20
N PHE A 23 53.94 36.96 10.00
CA PHE A 23 52.65 37.64 10.22
C PHE A 23 52.33 38.75 9.19
N THR A 24 53.31 39.34 8.50
CA THR A 24 53.06 40.37 7.46
C THR A 24 52.63 39.79 6.10
N ASN A 25 52.75 38.48 5.91
CA ASN A 25 52.31 37.77 4.70
C ASN A 25 51.11 36.83 4.96
N ILE A 26 50.41 36.98 6.09
CA ILE A 26 49.08 36.38 6.26
C ILE A 26 48.07 37.35 5.66
N SER A 27 47.89 37.28 4.33
CA SER A 27 46.65 37.78 3.74
C SER A 27 45.53 36.89 4.26
N PHE A 28 44.53 37.50 4.88
CA PHE A 28 43.26 36.81 5.11
C PHE A 28 42.49 36.79 3.80
N ALA A 29 41.68 35.74 3.59
CA ALA A 29 40.73 35.72 2.49
C ALA A 29 39.71 36.85 2.69
N GLU A 30 39.64 37.78 1.74
CA GLU A 30 38.68 38.88 1.76
C GLU A 30 37.51 38.61 0.80
N SER A 31 36.36 39.23 1.10
CA SER A 31 35.22 39.25 0.18
C SER A 31 35.06 40.64 -0.40
N LYS A 32 35.11 40.73 -1.73
CA LYS A 32 35.07 41.98 -2.49
C LYS A 32 33.90 41.94 -3.47
N GLU A 33 32.97 42.87 -3.36
CA GLU A 33 31.90 43.03 -4.35
C GLU A 33 32.39 43.90 -5.52
N VAL A 34 32.06 43.53 -6.75
CA VAL A 34 32.41 44.24 -7.99
C VAL A 34 31.17 44.48 -8.85
N GLY A 35 31.09 45.65 -9.50
CA GLY A 35 29.94 46.08 -10.30
C GLY A 35 30.16 46.06 -11.80
N THR A 36 31.40 45.95 -12.29
CA THR A 36 31.75 46.02 -13.72
C THR A 36 32.76 44.96 -14.16
N VAL A 37 32.82 44.69 -15.47
CA VAL A 37 33.85 43.84 -16.08
C VAL A 37 35.27 44.29 -15.73
N GLU A 38 35.57 45.60 -15.75
CA GLU A 38 36.90 46.11 -15.45
C GLU A 38 37.30 45.80 -14.00
N GLU A 39 36.40 46.07 -13.05
CA GLU A 39 36.61 45.76 -11.62
C GLU A 39 36.76 44.25 -11.36
N LEU A 40 36.00 43.40 -12.05
CA LEU A 40 36.11 41.94 -11.95
C LEU A 40 37.48 41.44 -12.43
N GLN A 41 37.93 41.88 -13.61
CA GLN A 41 39.23 41.47 -14.17
C GLN A 41 40.38 41.91 -13.27
N THR A 42 40.36 43.16 -12.78
CA THR A 42 41.36 43.65 -11.80
C THR A 42 41.29 42.87 -10.49
N ALA A 43 40.09 42.58 -9.96
CA ALA A 43 39.94 41.83 -8.72
C ALA A 43 40.50 40.40 -8.82
N VAL A 44 40.31 39.70 -9.94
CA VAL A 44 40.88 38.35 -10.15
C VAL A 44 42.41 38.42 -10.30
N ALA A 45 42.93 39.40 -11.04
CA ALA A 45 44.37 39.55 -11.26
C ALA A 45 45.15 39.99 -9.99
N GLU A 46 44.52 40.72 -9.08
CA GLU A 46 45.11 41.19 -7.81
C GLU A 46 44.72 40.33 -6.59
N ALA A 47 44.01 39.21 -6.80
CA ALA A 47 43.47 38.38 -5.73
C ALA A 47 44.57 37.72 -4.86
N ASN A 48 44.26 37.56 -3.58
CA ASN A 48 45.02 36.76 -2.63
C ASN A 48 44.42 35.35 -2.52
N ASN A 49 45.19 34.44 -1.91
CA ASN A 49 44.78 33.05 -1.80
C ASN A 49 43.59 32.86 -0.84
N GLY A 50 42.43 32.50 -1.41
CA GLY A 50 41.16 32.26 -0.75
C GLY A 50 40.12 33.34 -0.98
N ASP A 51 40.43 34.41 -1.71
CA ASP A 51 39.54 35.56 -1.90
C ASP A 51 38.24 35.19 -2.64
N ILE A 52 37.14 35.84 -2.26
CA ILE A 52 35.81 35.67 -2.85
C ILE A 52 35.36 36.99 -3.48
N ILE A 53 35.37 37.04 -4.80
CA ILE A 53 34.93 38.17 -5.62
C ILE A 53 33.44 37.95 -5.93
N LYS A 54 32.57 38.75 -5.34
CA LYS A 54 31.13 38.66 -5.54
C LYS A 54 30.68 39.64 -6.63
N LEU A 55 29.86 39.19 -7.57
CA LEU A 55 29.22 40.09 -8.53
C LEU A 55 28.04 40.80 -7.87
N ALA A 56 27.89 42.11 -8.10
CA ALA A 56 26.73 42.87 -7.67
C ALA A 56 25.46 42.44 -8.42
N ASP A 57 24.29 42.56 -7.79
CA ASP A 57 22.98 42.20 -8.39
C ASP A 57 22.69 42.94 -9.71
N ASN A 58 23.33 44.11 -9.91
CA ASN A 58 23.24 44.95 -11.09
C ASN A 58 24.53 45.00 -11.93
N PHE A 59 25.37 43.95 -11.86
CA PHE A 59 26.65 43.87 -12.56
C PHE A 59 26.56 44.22 -14.06
N GLU A 60 27.40 45.14 -14.51
CA GLU A 60 27.51 45.55 -15.92
C GLU A 60 28.21 44.46 -16.72
N GLN A 61 27.42 43.67 -17.45
CA GLN A 61 27.88 42.52 -18.26
C GLN A 61 28.61 42.95 -19.54
N GLY A 62 29.36 42.03 -20.14
CA GLY A 62 30.14 42.26 -21.34
C GLY A 62 31.17 41.16 -21.60
N ASN A 63 32.09 41.36 -22.54
CA ASN A 63 33.16 40.40 -22.77
C ASN A 63 34.19 40.47 -21.64
N VAL A 64 34.36 39.39 -20.88
CA VAL A 64 35.30 39.26 -19.76
C VAL A 64 36.50 38.44 -20.18
N VAL A 65 37.71 38.91 -19.86
CA VAL A 65 38.96 38.16 -19.99
C VAL A 65 39.64 38.07 -18.63
N LEU A 66 39.54 36.90 -17.99
CA LEU A 66 40.19 36.59 -16.72
C LEU A 66 41.55 35.95 -16.99
N GLU A 67 42.60 36.50 -16.38
CA GLU A 67 43.89 35.81 -16.28
C GLU A 67 43.78 34.72 -15.21
N MET A 68 44.31 33.53 -15.47
CA MET A 68 44.37 32.43 -14.50
C MET A 68 45.27 32.86 -13.33
N PRO A 69 44.77 32.86 -12.08
CA PRO A 69 45.56 33.30 -10.93
C PRO A 69 46.60 32.25 -10.51
N ASP A 70 47.69 32.70 -9.86
CA ASP A 70 48.66 31.83 -9.16
C ASP A 70 48.17 31.35 -7.77
N VAL A 71 46.97 31.77 -7.38
CA VAL A 71 46.36 31.48 -6.08
C VAL A 71 44.96 30.89 -6.24
N VAL A 72 44.33 30.42 -5.16
CA VAL A 72 42.92 29.99 -5.19
C VAL A 72 42.01 31.22 -5.10
N VAL A 73 41.09 31.39 -6.04
CA VAL A 73 40.13 32.51 -6.12
C VAL A 73 38.74 31.98 -6.45
N THR A 74 37.70 32.55 -5.85
CA THR A 74 36.29 32.28 -6.21
C THR A 74 35.61 33.53 -6.74
N VAL A 75 34.97 33.44 -7.90
CA VAL A 75 34.00 34.40 -8.41
C VAL A 75 32.61 33.85 -8.09
N ASP A 76 31.91 34.54 -7.18
CA ASP A 76 30.52 34.24 -6.80
C ASP A 76 29.58 35.11 -7.65
N CYS A 77 28.89 34.47 -8.60
CA CYS A 77 28.00 35.15 -9.53
C CYS A 77 26.58 35.34 -8.96
N GLY A 78 26.26 34.92 -7.74
CA GLY A 78 25.00 35.25 -7.07
C GLY A 78 23.71 34.80 -7.78
N ASN A 79 23.79 33.82 -8.69
CA ASN A 79 22.74 33.39 -9.61
C ASN A 79 22.28 34.46 -10.64
N ILE A 80 23.14 35.42 -11.00
CA ILE A 80 22.84 36.32 -12.13
C ILE A 80 22.62 35.53 -13.43
N ILE A 81 21.76 36.08 -14.28
CA ILE A 81 21.57 35.59 -15.65
C ILE A 81 22.46 36.42 -16.57
N TRP A 82 23.50 35.79 -17.08
CA TRP A 82 24.42 36.32 -18.07
C TRP A 82 23.78 36.27 -19.46
N THR A 83 23.70 37.43 -20.12
CA THR A 83 23.00 37.64 -21.39
C THR A 83 23.83 38.43 -22.40
N GLU A 84 24.97 39.01 -22.01
CA GLU A 84 25.81 39.83 -22.88
C GLU A 84 27.30 39.49 -22.76
N GLY A 85 27.94 39.24 -23.90
CA GLY A 85 29.37 38.93 -24.02
C GLY A 85 29.77 37.54 -23.53
N ASN A 86 31.04 37.18 -23.77
CA ASN A 86 31.60 35.88 -23.37
C ASN A 86 32.62 35.99 -22.22
N ILE A 87 32.87 34.87 -21.54
CA ILE A 87 33.86 34.75 -20.47
C ILE A 87 35.03 33.93 -20.99
N ILE A 88 36.21 34.54 -21.08
CA ILE A 88 37.46 33.90 -21.50
C ILE A 88 38.41 33.82 -20.31
N ILE A 89 38.92 32.62 -20.02
CA ILE A 89 39.98 32.37 -19.05
C ILE A 89 41.25 32.03 -19.84
N LYS A 90 42.38 32.67 -19.54
CA LYS A 90 43.66 32.47 -20.24
C LYS A 90 44.86 32.70 -19.32
N GLY A 91 46.08 32.61 -19.83
CA GLY A 91 47.30 32.87 -19.06
C GLY A 91 47.89 31.61 -18.41
N ASP A 92 49.02 31.77 -17.73
CA ASP A 92 49.90 30.69 -17.28
C ASP A 92 49.96 30.52 -15.74
N GLY A 93 49.07 31.17 -15.00
CA GLY A 93 48.99 31.03 -13.54
C GLY A 93 48.69 29.60 -13.08
N THR A 94 49.28 29.24 -11.94
CA THR A 94 49.33 27.86 -11.44
C THR A 94 48.29 27.53 -10.36
N GLY A 95 47.43 28.50 -10.00
CA GLY A 95 46.41 28.39 -8.97
C GLY A 95 45.09 27.81 -9.47
N SER A 96 43.98 28.27 -8.88
CA SER A 96 42.64 27.80 -9.20
C SER A 96 41.63 28.94 -9.23
N LEU A 97 40.85 29.03 -10.30
CA LEU A 97 39.74 29.94 -10.45
C LEU A 97 38.42 29.16 -10.39
N THR A 98 37.59 29.43 -9.39
CA THR A 98 36.21 28.92 -9.33
C THR A 98 35.26 29.99 -9.81
N ILE A 99 34.36 29.68 -10.74
CA ILE A 99 33.21 30.51 -11.11
C ILE A 99 31.97 29.74 -10.67
N LYS A 100 31.18 30.31 -9.76
CA LYS A 100 30.04 29.60 -9.18
C LYS A 100 28.73 30.39 -9.21
N ASP A 101 27.62 29.67 -9.13
CA ASP A 101 26.26 30.23 -9.07
C ASP A 101 25.99 31.15 -10.27
N LEU A 102 26.22 30.66 -11.48
CA LEU A 102 26.11 31.43 -12.73
C LEU A 102 25.05 30.80 -13.65
N ARG A 103 24.19 31.62 -14.25
CA ARG A 103 23.22 31.17 -15.26
C ARG A 103 23.51 31.92 -16.56
N VAL A 104 23.55 31.26 -17.71
CA VAL A 104 23.90 31.88 -18.99
C VAL A 104 22.82 31.59 -20.03
N ASP A 105 22.13 32.64 -20.49
CA ASP A 105 21.13 32.57 -21.56
C ASP A 105 21.77 33.04 -22.87
N GLY A 106 22.11 32.08 -23.73
CA GLY A 106 22.79 32.32 -25.00
C GLY A 106 21.92 32.95 -26.09
N THR A 107 20.62 33.21 -25.85
CA THR A 107 19.67 33.66 -26.88
C THR A 107 20.14 34.90 -27.65
N ASN A 108 20.78 35.86 -26.97
CA ASN A 108 21.21 37.14 -27.55
C ASN A 108 22.73 37.33 -27.58
N ILE A 109 23.52 36.31 -27.25
CA ILE A 109 24.99 36.42 -27.16
C ILE A 109 25.59 36.23 -28.56
N GLU A 110 25.67 37.32 -29.33
CA GLU A 110 26.38 37.36 -30.61
C GLU A 110 27.90 37.36 -30.40
N VAL A 111 28.51 36.17 -30.41
CA VAL A 111 29.97 36.01 -30.44
C VAL A 111 30.44 35.56 -31.83
N ALA A 112 31.73 35.78 -32.11
CA ALA A 112 32.35 35.23 -33.31
C ALA A 112 32.16 33.70 -33.36
N TYR A 113 31.89 33.15 -34.54
CA TYR A 113 31.52 31.74 -34.75
C TYR A 113 32.51 30.71 -34.14
N ASN A 114 33.80 31.07 -34.05
CA ASN A 114 34.82 30.26 -33.38
C ASN A 114 34.75 30.32 -31.84
N HIS A 115 34.23 31.40 -31.26
CA HIS A 115 34.09 31.58 -29.81
C HIS A 115 32.92 30.78 -29.23
N LYS A 116 32.91 30.62 -27.91
CA LYS A 116 31.88 29.97 -27.10
C LYS A 116 31.52 30.89 -25.94
N LEU A 117 30.43 30.58 -25.21
CA LEU A 117 29.96 31.44 -24.11
C LEU A 117 30.98 31.50 -22.96
N ILE A 118 31.54 30.35 -22.59
CA ILE A 118 32.66 30.24 -21.66
C ILE A 118 33.82 29.54 -22.37
N MET A 119 35.03 30.08 -22.26
CA MET A 119 36.22 29.54 -22.92
C MET A 119 37.38 29.43 -21.94
N ASN A 120 37.88 28.22 -21.70
CA ASN A 120 39.16 28.03 -21.02
C ASN A 120 40.29 27.84 -22.04
N GLN A 121 41.24 28.76 -21.99
CA GLN A 121 42.44 28.89 -22.81
C GLN A 121 43.69 29.12 -21.93
N SER A 122 43.67 28.68 -20.67
CA SER A 122 44.86 28.77 -19.81
C SER A 122 45.91 27.74 -20.23
N GLU A 123 47.19 28.08 -20.04
CA GLU A 123 48.31 27.16 -20.27
C GLU A 123 48.48 26.21 -19.08
N ASN A 124 48.24 26.73 -17.86
CA ASN A 124 48.33 26.02 -16.57
C ASN A 124 47.06 26.23 -15.73
N GLY A 125 47.07 25.72 -14.49
CA GLY A 125 46.10 26.04 -13.46
C GLY A 125 44.76 25.32 -13.60
N LYS A 126 43.81 25.64 -12.71
CA LYS A 126 42.54 24.91 -12.58
C LYS A 126 41.31 25.82 -12.66
N LEU A 127 40.50 25.66 -13.69
CA LEU A 127 39.16 26.25 -13.77
C LEU A 127 38.14 25.29 -13.13
N ILE A 128 37.25 25.82 -12.28
CA ILE A 128 36.10 25.09 -11.73
C ILE A 128 34.84 25.89 -12.07
N LEU A 129 33.88 25.26 -12.73
CA LEU A 129 32.51 25.77 -12.86
C LEU A 129 31.62 25.00 -11.89
N GLU A 130 31.05 25.69 -10.89
CA GLU A 130 30.29 25.07 -9.79
C GLU A 130 28.86 25.62 -9.75
N ASN A 131 27.83 24.76 -9.84
CA ASN A 131 26.42 25.19 -9.90
C ASN A 131 26.17 26.20 -11.03
N VAL A 132 26.44 25.79 -12.28
CA VAL A 132 26.34 26.64 -13.48
C VAL A 132 25.29 26.12 -14.47
N GLU A 133 24.39 26.98 -14.93
CA GLU A 133 23.37 26.65 -15.94
C GLU A 133 23.67 27.37 -17.26
N ILE A 134 23.61 26.69 -18.41
CA ILE A 134 23.87 27.30 -19.74
C ILE A 134 22.86 26.80 -20.77
N TYR A 135 22.09 27.72 -21.36
CA TYR A 135 20.94 27.35 -22.18
C TYR A 135 20.61 28.32 -23.33
N ASN A 136 19.75 27.86 -24.25
CA ASN A 136 19.24 28.59 -25.43
C ASN A 136 20.32 29.14 -26.38
N SER A 137 21.56 28.63 -26.32
CA SER A 137 22.66 29.16 -27.11
C SER A 137 22.64 28.71 -28.57
N THR A 138 22.88 29.65 -29.49
CA THR A 138 23.10 29.37 -30.92
C THR A 138 24.57 29.11 -31.27
N VAL A 139 25.46 29.33 -30.30
CA VAL A 139 26.88 28.92 -30.31
C VAL A 139 27.08 27.83 -29.27
N GLY A 140 28.17 27.06 -29.33
CA GLY A 140 28.44 26.09 -28.26
C GLY A 140 28.67 26.77 -26.90
N ALA A 141 28.23 26.11 -25.82
CA ALA A 141 28.29 26.67 -24.47
C ALA A 141 29.74 26.81 -23.93
N ILE A 142 30.50 25.71 -23.85
CA ILE A 142 31.83 25.68 -23.23
C ILE A 142 32.90 25.28 -24.25
N ASN A 143 34.03 26.00 -24.28
CA ASN A 143 35.27 25.56 -24.92
C ASN A 143 36.33 25.21 -23.85
N VAL A 144 36.93 24.03 -23.99
CA VAL A 144 38.15 23.65 -23.25
C VAL A 144 39.26 23.46 -24.28
N ASN A 145 40.16 24.43 -24.35
CA ASN A 145 41.32 24.44 -25.25
C ASN A 145 42.54 25.01 -24.51
N THR A 146 42.98 24.24 -23.53
CA THR A 146 44.04 24.60 -22.57
C THR A 146 45.36 23.89 -22.87
N GLY A 147 46.43 24.36 -22.25
CA GLY A 147 47.72 23.65 -22.18
C GLY A 147 47.64 22.31 -21.42
N PRO A 148 48.72 21.51 -21.44
CA PRO A 148 48.76 20.15 -20.88
C PRO A 148 48.72 20.12 -19.35
N ASP A 149 49.19 21.18 -18.67
CA ASP A 149 49.23 21.26 -17.20
C ASP A 149 47.97 21.97 -16.63
N ALA A 150 47.01 22.30 -17.49
CA ALA A 150 45.75 22.95 -17.13
C ALA A 150 44.58 21.95 -17.03
N HIS A 151 43.67 22.21 -16.09
CA HIS A 151 42.50 21.36 -15.81
C HIS A 151 41.20 22.17 -15.74
N THR A 152 40.11 21.59 -16.26
CA THR A 152 38.76 22.16 -16.15
C THR A 152 37.83 21.18 -15.44
N GLU A 153 37.16 21.61 -14.37
CA GLU A 153 36.11 20.84 -13.69
C GLU A 153 34.74 21.48 -13.87
N LEU A 154 33.74 20.66 -14.18
CA LEU A 154 32.33 21.02 -14.28
C LEU A 154 31.59 20.27 -13.16
N ASN A 155 31.23 20.98 -12.08
CA ASN A 155 30.56 20.43 -10.91
C ASN A 155 29.13 20.97 -10.86
N ARG A 156 28.13 20.08 -10.89
CA ARG A 156 26.70 20.47 -10.95
C ARG A 156 26.47 21.52 -12.05
N VAL A 157 26.87 21.20 -13.28
CA VAL A 157 26.62 22.03 -14.44
C VAL A 157 25.41 21.49 -15.21
N TYR A 158 24.50 22.37 -15.61
CA TYR A 158 23.32 22.04 -16.40
C TYR A 158 23.38 22.73 -17.76
N ILE A 159 23.56 21.96 -18.83
CA ILE A 159 23.71 22.49 -20.19
C ILE A 159 22.57 21.97 -21.07
N HIS A 160 21.62 22.83 -21.43
CA HIS A 160 20.40 22.38 -22.11
C HIS A 160 19.87 23.29 -23.22
N ASP A 161 19.10 22.70 -24.14
CA ASP A 161 18.38 23.39 -25.23
C ASP A 161 19.28 24.24 -26.17
N ASN A 162 20.59 24.00 -26.19
CA ASN A 162 21.54 24.70 -27.06
C ASN A 162 21.52 24.10 -28.47
N THR A 163 21.52 24.94 -29.52
CA THR A 163 21.57 24.51 -30.93
C THR A 163 22.73 25.18 -31.65
N ALA A 164 23.86 24.47 -31.79
CA ALA A 164 25.07 25.02 -32.39
C ALA A 164 25.34 24.47 -33.80
N ARG A 165 26.04 25.26 -34.62
CA ARG A 165 26.46 24.85 -35.98
C ARG A 165 27.96 24.53 -36.04
N ASN A 166 28.33 23.38 -36.61
CA ASN A 166 29.70 22.91 -36.87
C ASN A 166 30.61 22.87 -35.63
N THR A 167 30.04 22.68 -34.45
CA THR A 167 30.74 22.65 -33.17
C THR A 167 29.83 21.99 -32.11
N ALA A 168 30.41 21.56 -31.00
CA ALA A 168 29.67 21.00 -29.88
C ALA A 168 28.65 22.03 -29.36
N PRO A 169 27.36 21.72 -29.23
CA PRO A 169 26.40 22.63 -28.63
C PRO A 169 26.60 22.79 -27.12
N ALA A 170 27.12 21.76 -26.41
CA ALA A 170 27.41 21.86 -24.98
C ALA A 170 28.92 22.08 -24.69
N ILE A 171 29.78 21.10 -24.97
CA ILE A 171 31.20 21.14 -24.56
C ILE A 171 32.11 20.77 -25.73
N PHE A 172 32.94 21.72 -26.18
CA PHE A 172 33.97 21.46 -27.18
C PHE A 172 35.34 21.30 -26.54
N VAL A 173 35.94 20.11 -26.69
CA VAL A 173 37.30 19.80 -26.23
C VAL A 173 38.25 19.74 -27.42
N GLY A 174 39.23 20.66 -27.49
CA GLY A 174 40.25 20.61 -28.54
C GLY A 174 40.64 21.94 -29.20
N ALA A 175 41.66 21.85 -30.07
CA ALA A 175 42.31 22.97 -30.76
C ALA A 175 42.08 23.01 -32.30
N GLY A 176 41.10 22.24 -32.81
CA GLY A 176 40.83 22.14 -34.25
C GLY A 176 41.81 21.22 -34.99
N GLU A 177 42.73 21.78 -35.79
CA GLU A 177 43.67 20.97 -36.59
C GLU A 177 44.90 20.49 -35.81
N THR A 178 45.26 21.16 -34.71
CA THR A 178 46.34 20.73 -33.82
C THR A 178 45.84 19.79 -32.72
N LYS A 179 46.75 19.00 -32.14
CA LYS A 179 46.47 18.21 -30.94
C LYS A 179 46.22 19.12 -29.73
N SER A 180 45.44 18.63 -28.78
CA SER A 180 45.10 19.33 -27.53
C SER A 180 45.15 18.35 -26.37
N ASP A 181 46.03 18.66 -25.42
CA ASP A 181 46.28 17.90 -24.20
C ASP A 181 45.37 18.33 -23.04
N SER A 182 44.32 19.11 -23.33
CA SER A 182 43.46 19.75 -22.33
C SER A 182 42.70 18.75 -21.47
N HIS A 183 42.68 18.91 -20.15
CA HIS A 183 42.02 17.96 -19.25
C HIS A 183 40.65 18.44 -18.74
N LEU A 184 39.67 17.54 -18.70
CA LEU A 184 38.28 17.82 -18.32
C LEU A 184 37.74 16.80 -17.30
N THR A 185 37.11 17.27 -16.23
CA THR A 185 36.28 16.45 -15.33
C THR A 185 34.86 16.99 -15.30
N ILE A 186 33.86 16.12 -15.32
CA ILE A 186 32.43 16.43 -15.23
C ILE A 186 31.84 15.62 -14.07
N ASN A 187 31.22 16.28 -13.10
CA ASN A 187 30.63 15.68 -11.91
C ASN A 187 29.19 16.16 -11.71
N ASN A 188 28.27 15.26 -11.36
CA ASN A 188 26.90 15.59 -10.91
C ASN A 188 26.14 16.53 -11.87
N SER A 189 26.37 16.39 -13.18
CA SER A 189 25.97 17.37 -14.20
C SER A 189 24.93 16.80 -15.17
N THR A 190 24.07 17.64 -15.74
CA THR A 190 23.10 17.23 -16.77
C THR A 190 23.38 17.97 -18.07
N ILE A 191 23.46 17.23 -19.17
CA ILE A 191 23.68 17.74 -20.52
C ILE A 191 22.55 17.17 -21.39
N GLU A 192 21.52 17.97 -21.69
CA GLU A 192 20.31 17.44 -22.36
C GLU A 192 19.67 18.35 -23.39
N ASN A 193 18.90 17.77 -24.32
CA ASN A 193 18.20 18.46 -25.41
C ASN A 193 19.11 19.30 -26.34
N ASN A 194 20.44 19.13 -26.29
CA ASN A 194 21.36 19.90 -27.11
C ASN A 194 21.39 19.35 -28.55
N ILE A 195 21.40 20.23 -29.54
CA ILE A 195 21.32 19.87 -30.96
C ILE A 195 22.56 20.37 -31.73
N GLY A 196 23.36 19.46 -32.25
CA GLY A 196 24.42 19.77 -33.20
C GLY A 196 23.88 19.85 -34.63
N THR A 197 24.28 20.85 -35.40
CA THR A 197 23.87 21.05 -36.81
C THR A 197 25.06 21.44 -37.69
N GLY A 198 24.95 21.31 -39.01
CA GLY A 198 26.03 21.69 -39.94
C GLY A 198 26.56 20.53 -40.77
N ASP A 199 27.85 20.55 -41.11
CA ASP A 199 28.49 19.79 -42.19
C ASP A 199 29.78 19.05 -41.74
N ASN A 200 30.11 19.15 -40.44
CA ASN A 200 31.39 18.78 -39.80
C ASN A 200 31.25 17.57 -38.84
N TYR A 201 32.37 17.02 -38.36
CA TYR A 201 32.40 15.82 -37.50
C TYR A 201 32.13 16.14 -36.01
N GLU A 202 32.35 17.38 -35.60
CA GLU A 202 32.36 17.81 -34.20
C GLU A 202 30.98 18.32 -33.73
N CYS A 203 29.98 17.44 -33.73
CA CYS A 203 28.56 17.81 -33.53
C CYS A 203 27.81 17.07 -32.40
N GLY A 204 28.46 16.16 -31.67
CA GLY A 204 27.89 15.63 -30.42
C GLY A 204 27.87 16.69 -29.33
N ALA A 205 26.98 16.55 -28.33
CA ALA A 205 26.83 17.52 -27.24
C ALA A 205 28.17 17.85 -26.57
N LEU A 206 28.93 16.81 -26.19
CA LEU A 206 30.38 16.90 -26.04
C LEU A 206 31.05 16.44 -27.34
N SER A 207 31.95 17.24 -27.90
CA SER A 207 32.73 16.80 -29.06
C SER A 207 34.14 17.37 -29.13
N GLY A 208 35.01 16.68 -29.88
CA GLY A 208 36.40 17.04 -29.99
C GLY A 208 37.14 16.32 -31.11
N LYS A 209 38.26 16.90 -31.54
CA LYS A 209 39.10 16.37 -32.61
C LYS A 209 40.58 16.49 -32.26
N ASN A 210 41.36 15.48 -32.64
CA ASN A 210 42.80 15.36 -32.33
C ASN A 210 43.09 15.41 -30.81
N TYR A 211 42.14 14.97 -30.00
CA TYR A 211 42.18 15.14 -28.55
C TYR A 211 43.08 14.09 -27.88
N THR A 212 44.09 14.56 -27.13
CA THR A 212 45.10 13.77 -26.41
C THR A 212 44.93 13.82 -24.89
N GLY A 213 44.20 14.81 -24.36
CA GLY A 213 43.90 14.94 -22.93
C GLY A 213 42.98 13.85 -22.35
N ASN A 214 42.65 14.00 -21.07
CA ASN A 214 41.78 13.07 -20.34
C ASN A 214 40.41 13.68 -20.06
N ILE A 215 39.35 12.88 -20.19
CA ILE A 215 37.98 13.22 -19.81
C ILE A 215 37.52 12.25 -18.71
N THR A 216 37.12 12.79 -17.56
CA THR A 216 36.47 12.03 -16.48
C THR A 216 35.02 12.47 -16.36
N ILE A 217 34.07 11.55 -16.34
CA ILE A 217 32.64 11.80 -16.24
C ILE A 217 32.10 10.95 -15.08
N ASN A 218 31.60 11.60 -14.03
CA ASN A 218 31.03 10.95 -12.86
C ASN A 218 29.60 11.46 -12.65
N ASN A 219 28.67 10.55 -12.31
CA ASN A 219 27.33 10.92 -11.85
C ASN A 219 26.63 11.91 -12.79
N THR A 220 26.76 11.73 -14.11
CA THR A 220 26.34 12.71 -15.13
C THR A 220 25.27 12.13 -16.04
N ILE A 221 24.32 12.97 -16.45
CA ILE A 221 23.23 12.60 -17.35
C ILE A 221 23.44 13.23 -18.72
N PHE A 222 23.45 12.41 -19.76
CA PHE A 222 23.31 12.82 -21.16
C PHE A 222 21.94 12.36 -21.66
N ARG A 223 21.00 13.29 -21.87
CA ARG A 223 19.63 12.95 -22.26
C ARG A 223 19.19 13.66 -23.54
N ASN A 224 18.56 12.95 -24.47
CA ASN A 224 17.90 13.55 -25.64
C ASN A 224 18.80 14.52 -26.45
N ASN A 225 20.13 14.33 -26.45
CA ASN A 225 21.03 15.11 -27.28
C ASN A 225 21.02 14.55 -28.70
N ILE A 226 20.96 15.43 -29.71
CA ILE A 226 20.76 15.04 -31.10
C ILE A 226 21.85 15.65 -31.97
N ASN A 227 22.65 14.79 -32.61
CA ASN A 227 23.57 15.22 -33.67
C ASN A 227 22.84 15.17 -35.02
N LYS A 228 22.65 16.32 -35.69
CA LYS A 228 21.99 16.46 -37.00
C LYS A 228 22.95 16.93 -38.10
N CYS A 229 24.25 16.75 -37.95
CA CYS A 229 25.23 17.19 -38.94
C CYS A 229 25.15 16.36 -40.23
N ASP A 230 25.00 17.04 -41.36
CA ASP A 230 25.00 16.47 -42.69
C ASP A 230 26.40 15.94 -43.01
N ASN A 231 26.48 14.62 -43.20
CA ASN A 231 27.73 13.91 -43.43
C ASN A 231 28.24 14.17 -44.86
N THR A 232 29.03 15.23 -45.02
CA THR A 232 29.54 15.72 -46.31
C THR A 232 30.68 14.88 -46.91
N SER A 233 31.21 13.89 -46.17
CA SER A 233 32.32 13.03 -46.60
C SER A 233 31.95 11.54 -46.61
N ILE A 234 32.76 10.72 -47.30
CA ILE A 234 32.63 9.25 -47.35
C ILE A 234 32.95 8.53 -46.01
N TYR A 235 33.30 9.27 -44.97
CA TYR A 235 33.54 8.78 -43.61
C TYR A 235 32.77 9.58 -42.55
N GLY A 236 31.77 10.37 -42.97
CA GLY A 236 30.99 11.21 -42.07
C GLY A 236 30.21 10.38 -41.04
N GLY A 237 30.11 10.91 -39.82
CA GLY A 237 29.64 10.16 -38.68
C GLY A 237 29.53 11.01 -37.41
N GLY A 238 28.91 10.45 -36.37
CA GLY A 238 28.74 11.18 -35.11
C GLY A 238 27.87 10.45 -34.09
N GLY A 239 27.83 11.00 -32.88
CA GLY A 239 26.92 10.56 -31.82
C GLY A 239 26.25 11.74 -31.13
N GLY A 240 25.08 11.51 -30.52
CA GLY A 240 24.26 12.56 -29.93
C GLY A 240 24.89 13.17 -28.67
N ALA A 241 25.39 12.34 -27.76
CA ALA A 241 25.97 12.77 -26.49
C ALA A 241 27.47 13.09 -26.61
N ILE A 242 28.28 12.14 -27.11
CA ILE A 242 29.74 12.26 -27.20
C ILE A 242 30.19 11.94 -28.63
N ALA A 243 30.97 12.82 -29.26
CA ALA A 243 31.57 12.60 -30.58
C ALA A 243 33.07 12.97 -30.58
N LEU A 244 33.96 11.98 -30.58
CA LEU A 244 35.42 12.17 -30.59
C LEU A 244 36.03 11.65 -31.90
N HIS A 245 36.83 12.47 -32.57
CA HIS A 245 37.48 12.12 -33.84
C HIS A 245 39.01 12.21 -33.73
N TYR A 246 39.75 11.19 -34.19
CA TYR A 246 41.19 11.07 -33.95
C TYR A 246 41.53 11.15 -32.45
N PHE A 247 40.95 10.24 -31.67
CA PHE A 247 41.13 10.19 -30.23
C PHE A 247 42.42 9.45 -29.82
N TYR A 248 43.18 10.05 -28.91
CA TYR A 248 44.48 9.53 -28.42
C TYR A 248 44.56 9.38 -26.89
N GLY A 249 43.68 10.05 -26.15
CA GLY A 249 43.76 10.16 -24.69
C GLY A 249 43.00 9.07 -23.93
N LYS A 250 42.47 9.41 -22.76
CA LYS A 250 41.68 8.51 -21.90
C LYS A 250 40.32 9.10 -21.54
N VAL A 251 39.26 8.31 -21.68
CA VAL A 251 37.94 8.61 -21.10
C VAL A 251 37.63 7.64 -19.96
N GLU A 252 37.13 8.16 -18.85
CA GLU A 252 36.52 7.40 -17.76
C GLU A 252 35.09 7.88 -17.53
N ILE A 253 34.12 6.97 -17.55
CA ILE A 253 32.71 7.24 -17.29
C ILE A 253 32.25 6.34 -16.14
N ASN A 254 31.79 6.95 -15.06
CA ASN A 254 31.31 6.27 -13.86
C ASN A 254 29.89 6.73 -13.53
N GLU A 255 29.03 5.77 -13.14
CA GLU A 255 27.73 6.06 -12.51
C GLU A 255 26.90 7.07 -13.31
N SER A 256 26.86 6.96 -14.64
CA SER A 256 26.27 7.96 -15.53
C SER A 256 25.13 7.39 -16.38
N VAL A 257 24.25 8.25 -16.87
CA VAL A 257 23.06 7.87 -17.66
C VAL A 257 23.14 8.46 -19.05
N PHE A 258 22.85 7.65 -20.06
CA PHE A 258 22.74 8.03 -21.47
C PHE A 258 21.35 7.60 -21.96
N ASP A 259 20.38 8.51 -21.94
CA ASP A 259 18.98 8.21 -22.30
C ASP A 259 18.54 8.96 -23.57
N LYS A 260 17.93 8.25 -24.53
CA LYS A 260 17.29 8.85 -25.74
C LYS A 260 18.20 9.74 -26.61
N ASN A 261 19.51 9.62 -26.52
CA ASN A 261 20.43 10.36 -27.41
C ASN A 261 20.37 9.77 -28.82
N GLN A 262 20.55 10.63 -29.82
CA GLN A 262 20.36 10.25 -31.22
C GLN A 262 21.44 10.78 -32.16
N SER A 263 21.82 9.96 -33.14
CA SER A 263 22.54 10.40 -34.33
C SER A 263 21.60 10.53 -35.53
N ASN A 264 21.81 11.59 -36.31
CA ASN A 264 21.13 12.02 -37.55
C ASN A 264 19.62 12.30 -37.52
N GLY A 265 18.88 11.86 -36.49
CA GLY A 265 17.45 12.16 -36.32
C GLY A 265 16.52 11.46 -37.33
N GLU A 266 15.21 11.54 -37.09
CA GLU A 266 14.24 10.75 -37.86
C GLU A 266 14.16 11.15 -39.35
N GLY A 267 14.24 10.14 -40.23
CA GLY A 267 13.72 10.21 -41.60
C GLY A 267 14.63 10.74 -42.71
N LYS A 268 15.89 11.14 -42.44
CA LYS A 268 16.83 11.52 -43.52
C LYS A 268 17.47 10.27 -44.16
N LYS A 269 17.33 10.09 -45.47
CA LYS A 269 18.17 9.16 -46.26
C LYS A 269 19.62 9.66 -46.32
N VAL A 270 20.41 9.42 -45.28
CA VAL A 270 21.84 9.77 -45.27
C VAL A 270 22.63 8.72 -46.06
N ARG A 271 23.72 9.15 -46.72
CA ARG A 271 24.70 8.24 -47.33
C ARG A 271 25.62 7.71 -46.23
N SER A 272 25.81 6.38 -46.17
CA SER A 272 26.79 5.64 -45.35
C SER A 272 27.41 6.42 -44.19
N THR A 273 26.84 6.25 -42.99
CA THR A 273 27.21 7.07 -41.84
C THR A 273 27.69 6.22 -40.67
N TYR A 274 28.94 6.41 -40.26
CA TYR A 274 29.47 5.77 -39.06
C TYR A 274 28.88 6.46 -37.83
N ASP A 275 27.92 5.88 -37.13
CA ASP A 275 27.20 6.62 -36.09
C ASP A 275 26.90 5.82 -34.81
N GLY A 276 26.80 6.55 -33.69
CA GLY A 276 26.60 5.96 -32.37
C GLY A 276 25.58 6.78 -31.58
N GLY A 277 24.41 6.22 -31.25
CA GLY A 277 23.26 7.03 -30.80
C GLY A 277 23.59 7.97 -29.63
N ALA A 278 24.31 7.47 -28.63
CA ALA A 278 24.91 8.28 -27.58
C ALA A 278 26.39 8.61 -27.85
N ILE A 279 27.25 7.59 -27.93
CA ILE A 279 28.72 7.76 -27.97
C ILE A 279 29.28 7.31 -29.31
N TYR A 280 30.11 8.16 -29.89
CA TYR A 280 30.86 7.91 -31.11
C TYR A 280 32.34 8.25 -30.89
N VAL A 281 33.22 7.28 -31.16
CA VAL A 281 34.66 7.51 -31.26
C VAL A 281 35.15 6.98 -32.58
N LEU A 282 35.51 7.91 -33.49
CA LEU A 282 36.22 7.54 -34.71
C LEU A 282 37.73 7.56 -34.49
N ASP A 283 38.36 6.52 -35.02
CA ASP A 283 39.79 6.52 -35.28
C ASP A 283 40.66 6.55 -34.01
N GLY A 284 40.16 5.93 -32.92
CA GLY A 284 40.87 5.73 -31.66
C GLY A 284 42.17 4.94 -31.87
N ARG A 285 43.28 5.45 -31.37
CA ARG A 285 44.62 5.00 -31.80
C ARG A 285 45.71 5.26 -30.75
N ASN A 286 46.89 4.68 -30.99
CA ASN A 286 48.12 4.84 -30.21
C ASN A 286 48.00 4.44 -28.72
N GLY A 287 47.07 3.55 -28.38
CA GLY A 287 46.83 3.12 -27.00
C GLY A 287 45.77 3.93 -26.25
N ALA A 288 44.94 4.71 -26.97
CA ALA A 288 43.80 5.40 -26.39
C ALA A 288 42.90 4.45 -25.58
N GLU A 289 42.29 4.96 -24.51
CA GLU A 289 41.47 4.19 -23.57
C GLU A 289 40.07 4.78 -23.41
N PHE A 290 39.05 3.91 -23.40
CA PHE A 290 37.67 4.28 -23.08
C PHE A 290 37.09 3.33 -22.04
N ASN A 291 36.85 3.85 -20.84
CA ASN A 291 36.42 3.08 -19.68
C ASN A 291 35.02 3.50 -19.25
N ILE A 292 34.10 2.55 -19.09
CA ILE A 292 32.72 2.76 -18.66
C ILE A 292 32.43 1.82 -17.48
N ASN A 293 31.86 2.36 -16.41
CA ASN A 293 31.54 1.62 -15.19
C ASN A 293 30.19 2.09 -14.62
N LYS A 294 29.40 1.17 -14.06
CA LYS A 294 28.15 1.46 -13.32
C LYS A 294 27.11 2.31 -14.07
N SER A 295 27.15 2.35 -15.41
CA SER A 295 26.41 3.32 -16.22
C SER A 295 25.24 2.68 -16.98
N THR A 296 24.18 3.45 -17.24
CA THR A 296 22.98 2.97 -17.94
C THR A 296 22.81 3.68 -19.28
N PHE A 297 22.66 2.89 -20.35
CA PHE A 297 22.39 3.33 -21.72
C PHE A 297 21.01 2.84 -22.13
N SER A 298 20.07 3.78 -22.27
CA SER A 298 18.66 3.47 -22.52
C SER A 298 18.10 4.22 -23.72
N ASN A 299 17.31 3.53 -24.55
CA ASN A 299 16.51 4.15 -25.61
C ASN A 299 17.30 4.99 -26.64
N ASN A 300 18.62 4.84 -26.72
CA ASN A 300 19.44 5.61 -27.68
C ASN A 300 19.22 5.06 -29.10
N ILE A 301 19.32 5.94 -30.10
CA ILE A 301 19.02 5.59 -31.49
C ILE A 301 20.18 6.01 -32.40
N ALA A 302 20.79 5.03 -33.05
CA ALA A 302 21.66 5.23 -34.21
C ALA A 302 20.89 4.97 -35.50
N TYR A 303 21.18 5.77 -36.53
CA TYR A 303 20.59 5.62 -37.84
C TYR A 303 21.21 4.44 -38.62
N ASP A 304 22.46 4.08 -38.32
CA ASP A 304 23.19 3.03 -39.03
C ASP A 304 23.85 2.03 -38.08
N ASP A 305 24.86 2.46 -37.31
CA ASP A 305 25.93 1.59 -36.81
C ASP A 305 25.69 1.09 -35.37
N GLY A 306 25.76 1.95 -34.35
CA GLY A 306 25.85 1.56 -32.94
C GLY A 306 24.79 2.19 -32.05
N GLY A 307 23.71 1.47 -31.71
CA GLY A 307 22.49 2.06 -31.17
C GLY A 307 22.68 2.91 -29.91
N ALA A 308 23.61 2.52 -29.04
CA ALA A 308 24.14 3.39 -27.98
C ALA A 308 25.57 3.88 -28.29
N ILE A 309 26.46 2.99 -28.72
CA ILE A 309 27.90 3.25 -28.82
C ILE A 309 28.48 2.76 -30.15
N MET A 310 29.29 3.59 -30.80
CA MET A 310 30.13 3.22 -31.93
C MET A 310 31.60 3.51 -31.62
N PHE A 311 32.44 2.48 -31.72
CA PHE A 311 33.88 2.54 -31.45
C PHE A 311 34.67 2.05 -32.66
N GLN A 312 35.43 2.95 -33.30
CA GLN A 312 36.42 2.60 -34.33
C GLN A 312 37.85 2.66 -33.78
N GLY A 313 38.63 1.59 -34.01
CA GLY A 313 40.05 1.52 -33.67
C GLY A 313 40.98 1.38 -34.88
N THR A 314 42.11 2.11 -34.85
CA THR A 314 43.11 2.18 -35.91
C THR A 314 44.54 2.16 -35.33
N PHE A 315 45.51 1.67 -36.09
CA PHE A 315 46.94 1.55 -35.72
C PHE A 315 47.25 0.53 -34.61
N ASN A 316 48.55 0.36 -34.32
CA ASN A 316 49.10 -0.55 -33.31
C ASN A 316 50.22 0.18 -32.51
N PRO A 317 50.07 0.37 -31.18
CA PRO A 317 48.87 0.08 -30.38
C PRO A 317 47.66 0.87 -30.89
N GLY A 318 46.47 0.28 -30.83
CA GLY A 318 45.25 0.89 -31.36
C GLY A 318 44.37 1.45 -30.25
N PHE A 319 43.21 0.82 -30.00
CA PHE A 319 42.19 1.32 -29.08
C PHE A 319 41.80 0.27 -28.02
N ILE A 320 41.66 0.70 -26.77
CA ILE A 320 41.33 -0.17 -25.63
C ILE A 320 39.97 0.29 -25.06
N THR A 321 39.02 -0.63 -24.93
CA THR A 321 37.73 -0.36 -24.27
C THR A 321 37.47 -1.31 -23.12
N ASN A 322 36.98 -0.79 -22.01
CA ASN A 322 36.59 -1.57 -20.83
C ASN A 322 35.21 -1.12 -20.35
N ILE A 323 34.20 -2.00 -20.42
CA ILE A 323 32.84 -1.73 -19.95
C ILE A 323 32.53 -2.68 -18.79
N LYS A 324 32.08 -2.13 -17.66
CA LYS A 324 31.83 -2.88 -16.43
C LYS A 324 30.53 -2.49 -15.75
N ASN A 325 29.86 -3.43 -15.09
CA ASN A 325 28.70 -3.14 -14.21
C ASN A 325 27.64 -2.23 -14.87
N SER A 326 27.39 -2.39 -16.16
CA SER A 326 26.60 -1.41 -16.94
C SER A 326 25.39 -2.05 -17.58
N THR A 327 24.34 -1.26 -17.80
CA THR A 327 23.06 -1.72 -18.35
C THR A 327 22.80 -1.07 -19.70
N PHE A 328 22.50 -1.88 -20.73
CA PHE A 328 22.14 -1.46 -22.07
C PHE A 328 20.74 -1.97 -22.40
N VAL A 329 19.76 -1.08 -22.48
CA VAL A 329 18.35 -1.43 -22.67
C VAL A 329 17.67 -0.66 -23.80
N ASN A 330 16.96 -1.38 -24.68
CA ASN A 330 16.13 -0.80 -25.75
C ASN A 330 16.87 0.21 -26.67
N ASN A 331 18.19 0.06 -26.81
CA ASN A 331 18.96 0.87 -27.77
C ASN A 331 18.76 0.30 -29.18
N LYS A 332 18.82 1.15 -30.21
CA LYS A 332 18.42 0.80 -31.58
C LYS A 332 19.42 1.31 -32.60
N ALA A 333 19.97 0.44 -33.43
CA ALA A 333 20.69 0.80 -34.65
C ALA A 333 19.84 0.37 -35.84
N TYR A 334 19.58 1.23 -36.82
CA TYR A 334 18.68 0.87 -37.94
C TYR A 334 19.37 0.21 -39.15
N GLY A 335 20.70 0.29 -39.28
CA GLY A 335 21.49 -0.42 -40.31
C GLY A 335 20.94 -0.23 -41.73
N LEU A 336 20.96 1.01 -42.22
CA LEU A 336 20.22 1.46 -43.40
C LEU A 336 21.07 1.68 -44.65
N ASP A 337 22.41 1.70 -44.55
CA ASP A 337 23.29 1.93 -45.71
C ASP A 337 23.71 0.65 -46.46
N GLY A 338 23.63 -0.51 -45.80
CA GLY A 338 24.02 -1.81 -46.35
C GLY A 338 25.53 -2.07 -46.47
N ALA A 339 26.39 -1.22 -45.87
CA ALA A 339 27.85 -1.36 -45.92
C ALA A 339 28.45 -2.16 -44.75
N GLY A 340 27.67 -2.45 -43.71
CA GLY A 340 28.11 -3.22 -42.54
C GLY A 340 26.96 -3.90 -41.79
N TYR A 341 27.31 -4.69 -40.78
CA TYR A 341 26.36 -5.22 -39.80
C TYR A 341 26.33 -4.30 -38.59
N SER A 342 25.14 -3.84 -38.20
CA SER A 342 24.94 -2.88 -37.11
C SER A 342 24.84 -3.54 -35.72
N GLY A 343 25.26 -2.80 -34.69
CA GLY A 343 25.25 -3.20 -33.29
C GLY A 343 24.15 -2.51 -32.51
N GLY A 344 23.09 -3.21 -32.12
CA GLY A 344 21.90 -2.57 -31.53
C GLY A 344 22.16 -1.85 -30.20
N ALA A 345 23.19 -2.25 -29.45
CA ALA A 345 23.77 -1.43 -28.38
C ALA A 345 25.17 -0.91 -28.75
N ILE A 346 26.09 -1.78 -29.16
CA ILE A 346 27.51 -1.44 -29.36
C ILE A 346 28.02 -1.94 -30.72
N GLN A 347 28.56 -1.03 -31.52
CA GLN A 347 29.31 -1.32 -32.73
C GLN A 347 30.82 -1.20 -32.48
N TYR A 348 31.58 -2.26 -32.76
CA TYR A 348 33.04 -2.24 -32.77
C TYR A 348 33.56 -2.38 -34.20
N PHE A 349 34.25 -1.36 -34.70
CA PHE A 349 34.82 -1.33 -36.05
C PHE A 349 36.35 -1.32 -36.03
N LYS A 350 36.98 -2.36 -36.57
CA LYS A 350 38.43 -2.40 -36.76
C LYS A 350 38.82 -1.87 -38.15
N ASN A 351 39.46 -0.70 -38.18
CA ASN A 351 39.90 -0.06 -39.42
C ASN A 351 41.32 -0.52 -39.80
N GLY A 352 41.43 -1.47 -40.74
CA GLY A 352 42.70 -1.96 -41.29
C GLY A 352 43.30 -3.18 -40.57
N GLY A 353 44.03 -4.03 -41.31
CA GLY A 353 44.49 -5.34 -40.83
C GLY A 353 45.47 -5.32 -39.66
N SER A 354 46.39 -4.35 -39.65
CA SER A 354 47.41 -4.18 -38.59
C SER A 354 46.87 -3.56 -37.30
N SER A 355 45.65 -3.00 -37.32
CA SER A 355 45.09 -2.27 -36.18
C SER A 355 44.76 -3.21 -35.01
N GLN A 356 45.04 -2.80 -33.78
CA GLN A 356 44.75 -3.58 -32.58
C GLN A 356 43.61 -2.95 -31.78
N MET A 357 42.56 -3.72 -31.52
CA MET A 357 41.51 -3.34 -30.56
C MET A 357 41.48 -4.36 -29.43
N ILE A 358 41.41 -3.89 -28.19
CA ILE A 358 41.26 -4.71 -26.99
C ILE A 358 39.97 -4.28 -26.31
N ASN A 359 38.91 -5.07 -26.47
CA ASN A 359 37.59 -4.74 -25.95
C ASN A 359 37.23 -5.72 -24.83
N LYS A 360 36.84 -5.23 -23.66
CA LYS A 360 36.46 -6.04 -22.50
C LYS A 360 35.11 -5.60 -21.95
N ILE A 361 34.24 -6.58 -21.69
CA ILE A 361 32.91 -6.39 -21.11
C ILE A 361 32.79 -7.34 -19.92
N HIS A 362 32.56 -6.81 -18.71
CA HIS A 362 32.46 -7.59 -17.47
C HIS A 362 31.21 -7.18 -16.70
N SER A 363 30.40 -8.12 -16.23
CA SER A 363 29.23 -7.79 -15.39
C SER A 363 28.31 -6.76 -16.05
N THR A 364 27.87 -7.03 -17.28
CA THR A 364 27.10 -6.07 -18.08
C THR A 364 25.83 -6.75 -18.60
N THR A 365 24.72 -6.03 -18.56
CA THR A 365 23.38 -6.52 -18.93
C THR A 365 22.93 -5.86 -20.23
N PHE A 366 22.57 -6.67 -21.23
CA PHE A 366 22.07 -6.24 -22.55
C PHE A 366 20.66 -6.79 -22.78
N VAL A 367 19.65 -5.91 -22.78
CA VAL A 367 18.24 -6.32 -22.85
C VAL A 367 17.48 -5.57 -23.94
N ALA A 368 16.74 -6.30 -24.77
CA ALA A 368 15.84 -5.75 -25.79
C ALA A 368 16.49 -4.73 -26.76
N ASN A 369 17.81 -4.79 -26.96
CA ASN A 369 18.49 -3.94 -27.94
C ASN A 369 18.19 -4.45 -29.36
N GLN A 370 18.17 -3.54 -30.33
CA GLN A 370 17.67 -3.80 -31.67
C GLN A 370 18.67 -3.39 -32.75
N SER A 371 18.98 -4.31 -33.65
CA SER A 371 19.80 -4.11 -34.84
C SER A 371 18.92 -4.29 -36.10
N GLY A 372 18.79 -3.24 -36.89
CA GLY A 372 17.86 -3.12 -38.00
C GLY A 372 16.45 -2.63 -37.63
N ASN A 373 15.63 -2.40 -38.65
CA ASN A 373 14.21 -2.06 -38.55
C ASN A 373 13.45 -2.52 -39.82
N GLU A 374 12.20 -2.08 -39.99
CA GLU A 374 11.35 -2.39 -41.15
C GLU A 374 11.88 -1.90 -42.52
N ASN A 375 12.90 -1.04 -42.53
CA ASN A 375 13.56 -0.53 -43.72
C ASN A 375 14.89 -1.24 -44.05
N SER A 376 15.40 -2.13 -43.18
CA SER A 376 16.66 -2.85 -43.41
C SER A 376 16.55 -3.82 -44.59
N THR A 377 17.49 -3.73 -45.54
CA THR A 377 17.47 -4.50 -46.81
C THR A 377 18.33 -5.77 -46.80
N THR A 378 18.91 -6.12 -45.67
CA THR A 378 19.79 -7.28 -45.44
C THR A 378 19.57 -7.87 -44.05
N GLU A 379 20.11 -9.06 -43.80
CA GLU A 379 20.22 -9.62 -42.44
C GLU A 379 21.21 -8.80 -41.61
N GLN A 380 20.71 -8.19 -40.54
CA GLN A 380 21.52 -7.51 -39.54
C GLN A 380 22.11 -8.51 -38.53
N ARG A 381 23.30 -8.23 -38.01
CA ARG A 381 24.06 -9.18 -37.17
C ARG A 381 24.72 -8.47 -36.00
N GLY A 382 24.14 -8.60 -34.82
CA GLY A 382 24.60 -7.99 -33.57
C GLY A 382 23.51 -7.19 -32.87
N GLY A 383 22.37 -7.80 -32.54
CA GLY A 383 21.26 -7.12 -31.86
C GLY A 383 21.65 -6.45 -30.53
N ALA A 384 22.68 -6.94 -29.82
CA ALA A 384 23.38 -6.18 -28.80
C ALA A 384 24.75 -5.66 -29.28
N ILE A 385 25.65 -6.53 -29.75
CA ILE A 385 27.04 -6.17 -30.08
C ILE A 385 27.42 -6.63 -31.49
N ALA A 386 27.81 -5.71 -32.34
CA ALA A 386 28.39 -6.03 -33.63
C ALA A 386 29.91 -5.81 -33.66
N LEU A 387 30.58 -6.69 -34.41
CA LEU A 387 32.02 -6.74 -34.61
C LEU A 387 32.27 -6.67 -36.12
N HIS A 388 32.83 -5.56 -36.59
CA HIS A 388 33.04 -5.28 -38.01
C HIS A 388 34.51 -4.98 -38.32
N GLY A 389 34.97 -5.32 -39.52
CA GLY A 389 36.34 -5.07 -39.98
C GLY A 389 36.35 -4.58 -41.41
N ALA A 390 37.30 -3.71 -41.76
CA ALA A 390 37.41 -3.19 -43.12
C ALA A 390 37.76 -4.30 -44.14
N GLY A 391 36.84 -4.64 -45.05
CA GLY A 391 37.08 -5.56 -46.16
C GLY A 391 37.45 -6.99 -45.74
N LEU A 392 38.62 -7.47 -46.14
CA LEU A 392 39.10 -8.84 -45.85
C LEU A 392 39.81 -8.97 -44.49
N PHE A 393 39.85 -7.91 -43.67
CA PHE A 393 40.60 -7.92 -42.41
C PHE A 393 39.80 -8.53 -41.25
N PRO A 394 40.47 -9.13 -40.25
CA PRO A 394 39.78 -9.71 -39.10
C PRO A 394 38.96 -8.66 -38.33
N THR A 395 37.75 -9.04 -37.94
CA THR A 395 36.91 -8.29 -37.00
C THR A 395 37.61 -8.12 -35.65
N PRO A 396 37.27 -7.08 -34.86
CA PRO A 396 37.75 -6.97 -33.49
C PRO A 396 37.27 -8.16 -32.65
N SER A 397 38.04 -8.53 -31.62
CA SER A 397 37.59 -9.43 -30.56
C SER A 397 36.98 -8.63 -29.41
N VAL A 398 36.10 -9.27 -28.63
CA VAL A 398 35.64 -8.74 -27.34
C VAL A 398 35.61 -9.88 -26.33
N SER A 399 36.31 -9.67 -25.22
CA SER A 399 36.28 -10.58 -24.07
C SER A 399 35.06 -10.24 -23.22
N ARG A 400 34.30 -11.27 -22.80
CA ARG A 400 33.00 -11.11 -22.15
C ARG A 400 32.94 -12.01 -20.93
N TYR A 401 32.65 -11.44 -19.77
CA TYR A 401 32.62 -12.14 -18.50
C TYR A 401 31.45 -11.67 -17.64
N ASN A 402 30.89 -12.58 -16.84
CA ASN A 402 29.73 -12.38 -16.01
C ASN A 402 28.58 -11.57 -16.68
N SER A 403 28.35 -11.74 -17.98
CA SER A 403 27.48 -10.85 -18.76
C SER A 403 26.17 -11.52 -19.16
N LEU A 404 25.09 -10.74 -19.13
CA LEU A 404 23.72 -11.21 -19.32
C LEU A 404 23.13 -10.59 -20.59
N PHE A 405 22.57 -11.43 -21.45
CA PHE A 405 21.96 -11.02 -22.71
C PHE A 405 20.56 -11.61 -22.85
N ILE A 406 19.55 -10.77 -23.07
CA ILE A 406 18.14 -11.17 -23.03
C ILE A 406 17.32 -10.44 -24.11
N GLY A 407 16.68 -11.22 -24.98
CA GLY A 407 15.62 -10.73 -25.88
C GLY A 407 16.09 -9.65 -26.87
N ASN A 408 17.38 -9.67 -27.23
CA ASN A 408 17.92 -8.75 -28.22
C ASN A 408 17.41 -9.15 -29.62
N ARG A 409 17.33 -8.19 -30.55
CA ARG A 409 16.61 -8.35 -31.81
C ARG A 409 17.50 -7.99 -33.00
N VAL A 410 17.39 -8.79 -34.06
CA VAL A 410 17.91 -8.44 -35.39
C VAL A 410 16.80 -8.45 -36.42
N TYR A 411 16.87 -7.59 -37.42
CA TYR A 411 15.98 -7.60 -38.58
C TYR A 411 16.67 -8.22 -39.80
N ASN A 412 15.86 -8.84 -40.64
CA ASN A 412 16.26 -9.46 -41.89
C ASN A 412 15.22 -9.10 -42.97
N ASN A 413 15.64 -8.31 -43.97
CA ASN A 413 14.75 -7.80 -45.03
C ASN A 413 13.46 -7.13 -44.52
N GLY A 414 13.58 -6.29 -43.48
CA GLY A 414 12.47 -5.52 -42.90
C GLY A 414 11.60 -6.28 -41.89
N VAL A 415 11.96 -7.51 -41.50
CA VAL A 415 11.19 -8.32 -40.54
C VAL A 415 12.09 -8.77 -39.38
N PRO A 416 11.64 -8.76 -38.11
CA PRO A 416 12.38 -9.36 -37.00
C PRO A 416 12.68 -10.85 -37.24
N ASP A 417 13.94 -11.26 -37.07
CA ASP A 417 14.38 -12.65 -37.22
C ASP A 417 14.62 -13.29 -35.85
N GLU A 418 13.55 -13.82 -35.26
CA GLU A 418 13.57 -14.52 -33.97
C GLU A 418 14.47 -15.77 -33.98
N THR A 419 14.79 -16.32 -35.16
CA THR A 419 15.63 -17.52 -35.33
C THR A 419 17.11 -17.21 -35.50
N SER A 420 17.48 -15.93 -35.63
CA SER A 420 18.85 -15.56 -35.92
C SER A 420 19.80 -15.85 -34.77
N ASN A 421 20.98 -16.39 -35.13
CA ASN A 421 22.06 -16.68 -34.21
C ASN A 421 22.86 -15.43 -33.78
N TYR A 422 22.52 -14.27 -34.34
CA TYR A 422 23.22 -12.99 -34.18
C TYR A 422 22.47 -11.96 -33.32
N LYS A 423 21.40 -12.37 -32.63
CA LYS A 423 20.61 -11.52 -31.73
C LYS A 423 21.46 -10.86 -30.65
N ASP A 424 22.40 -11.58 -30.05
CA ASP A 424 23.36 -10.95 -29.14
C ASP A 424 24.57 -10.38 -29.86
N ILE A 425 25.31 -11.24 -30.58
CA ILE A 425 26.65 -10.89 -31.07
C ILE A 425 26.83 -11.34 -32.52
N SER A 426 27.45 -10.49 -33.35
CA SER A 426 27.68 -10.75 -34.78
C SER A 426 28.52 -11.99 -35.13
N ASN A 427 29.06 -12.73 -34.14
CA ASN A 427 29.86 -13.93 -34.37
C ASN A 427 29.26 -15.23 -33.78
N ASN A 428 29.24 -16.29 -34.59
CA ASN A 428 28.67 -17.60 -34.25
C ASN A 428 29.55 -18.46 -33.30
N GLN A 429 30.51 -17.87 -32.60
CA GLN A 429 31.54 -18.60 -31.84
C GLN A 429 31.06 -19.11 -30.45
N LEU A 430 29.87 -18.72 -30.00
CA LEU A 430 29.27 -19.16 -28.73
C LEU A 430 28.04 -20.05 -29.00
N LYS A 431 27.95 -21.19 -28.30
CA LYS A 431 26.94 -22.25 -28.52
C LYS A 431 26.27 -22.82 -27.26
N VAL A 432 26.59 -22.34 -26.05
CA VAL A 432 26.15 -23.00 -24.80
C VAL A 432 25.60 -21.97 -23.80
N ALA A 433 24.29 -22.02 -23.56
CA ALA A 433 23.66 -21.31 -22.43
C ALA A 433 24.20 -21.86 -21.10
N GLY A 434 24.55 -20.99 -20.15
CA GLY A 434 25.26 -21.37 -18.92
C GLY A 434 26.73 -21.78 -19.13
N GLY A 435 27.24 -21.71 -20.36
CA GLY A 435 28.61 -22.07 -20.70
C GLY A 435 29.62 -20.97 -20.39
N VAL A 436 30.12 -20.95 -19.16
CA VAL A 436 31.31 -20.20 -18.70
C VAL A 436 31.24 -18.68 -18.96
N ASN A 437 30.68 -17.96 -17.98
CA ASN A 437 30.76 -16.49 -17.82
C ASN A 437 29.86 -15.63 -18.72
N VAL A 438 29.00 -16.20 -19.57
CA VAL A 438 27.98 -15.42 -20.30
C VAL A 438 26.66 -16.19 -20.32
N VAL A 439 25.59 -15.53 -19.90
CA VAL A 439 24.21 -16.04 -20.02
C VAL A 439 23.59 -15.40 -21.25
N ASN A 440 23.63 -16.14 -22.36
CA ASN A 440 22.87 -15.90 -23.58
C ASN A 440 21.69 -16.88 -23.58
N VAL A 441 20.48 -16.34 -23.63
CA VAL A 441 19.23 -17.09 -23.42
C VAL A 441 18.33 -17.11 -24.65
N ASP A 442 18.53 -16.17 -25.58
CA ASP A 442 17.73 -16.05 -26.79
C ASP A 442 18.25 -16.90 -27.96
N LYS A 443 19.40 -17.56 -27.80
CA LYS A 443 20.01 -18.44 -28.81
C LYS A 443 19.63 -19.92 -28.65
N GLY A 444 18.81 -20.42 -29.57
CA GLY A 444 18.68 -21.85 -29.89
C GLY A 444 19.53 -22.24 -31.10
N ASP A 445 19.55 -23.54 -31.45
CA ASP A 445 19.98 -23.95 -32.80
C ASP A 445 18.90 -23.51 -33.83
N PRO A 446 19.22 -23.36 -35.13
CA PRO A 446 18.28 -22.85 -36.14
C PRO A 446 17.02 -23.72 -36.27
N GLY A 447 15.89 -23.20 -35.77
CA GLY A 447 14.59 -23.90 -35.75
C GLY A 447 14.08 -24.26 -34.36
N ASP A 448 14.92 -24.13 -33.31
CA ASP A 448 14.51 -24.34 -31.92
C ASP A 448 13.95 -23.05 -31.29
N THR A 449 12.95 -23.20 -30.43
CA THR A 449 12.47 -22.13 -29.56
C THR A 449 13.53 -21.82 -28.49
N PRO A 450 13.78 -20.55 -28.12
CA PRO A 450 14.64 -20.21 -26.98
C PRO A 450 14.20 -20.94 -25.70
N ASN A 451 15.17 -21.48 -24.94
CA ASN A 451 14.89 -22.24 -23.73
C ASN A 451 14.30 -21.41 -22.58
N TYR A 452 14.44 -20.08 -22.65
CA TYR A 452 13.97 -19.13 -21.63
C TYR A 452 13.47 -17.85 -22.29
N THR A 453 12.45 -17.24 -21.70
CA THR A 453 11.87 -15.95 -22.10
C THR A 453 12.41 -14.81 -21.24
N VAL A 454 12.07 -13.57 -21.60
CA VAL A 454 12.32 -12.38 -20.75
C VAL A 454 11.68 -12.56 -19.36
N LYS A 455 10.46 -13.12 -19.30
CA LYS A 455 9.72 -13.35 -18.04
C LYS A 455 10.41 -14.38 -17.13
N ASP A 456 11.07 -15.39 -17.70
CA ASP A 456 11.74 -16.42 -16.88
C ASP A 456 12.98 -15.88 -16.16
N ILE A 457 13.53 -14.75 -16.62
CA ILE A 457 14.79 -14.16 -16.12
C ILE A 457 14.56 -12.87 -15.35
N LEU A 458 13.61 -12.04 -15.79
CA LEU A 458 13.28 -10.74 -15.18
C LEU A 458 11.95 -10.77 -14.42
N GLY A 459 11.17 -11.86 -14.50
CA GLY A 459 9.84 -11.96 -13.88
C GLY A 459 8.74 -11.19 -14.63
N VAL A 460 9.11 -10.33 -15.57
CA VAL A 460 8.23 -9.49 -16.39
C VAL A 460 8.43 -9.76 -17.88
N SER A 461 7.35 -9.64 -18.66
CA SER A 461 7.39 -9.89 -20.12
C SER A 461 8.11 -8.80 -20.92
N GLU A 462 8.17 -7.59 -20.38
CA GLU A 462 8.89 -6.45 -20.95
C GLU A 462 9.89 -5.90 -19.93
N ALA A 463 11.11 -5.60 -20.38
CA ALA A 463 12.15 -5.09 -19.51
C ALA A 463 11.94 -3.59 -19.26
N VAL A 464 11.58 -3.25 -18.02
CA VAL A 464 11.41 -1.86 -17.56
C VAL A 464 12.57 -1.50 -16.65
N LEU A 465 13.13 -0.31 -16.85
CA LEU A 465 14.13 0.27 -15.95
C LEU A 465 13.50 0.61 -14.61
N GLN A 466 14.13 0.17 -13.53
CA GLN A 466 13.70 0.40 -12.17
C GLN A 466 14.74 1.19 -11.39
N ASP A 467 14.28 2.05 -10.48
CA ASP A 467 15.14 2.84 -9.60
C ASP A 467 16.11 1.94 -8.83
N ASN A 468 17.41 2.24 -8.92
CA ASN A 468 18.42 1.50 -8.18
C ASN A 468 18.12 1.50 -6.66
N LEU A 469 18.10 0.30 -6.07
CA LEU A 469 17.89 0.08 -4.63
C LEU A 469 18.89 0.86 -3.74
N SER A 470 20.14 1.05 -4.16
CA SER A 470 21.13 1.82 -3.39
C SER A 470 21.01 3.33 -3.54
N LYS A 471 20.07 3.82 -4.35
CA LYS A 471 19.79 5.25 -4.56
C LYS A 471 21.01 6.06 -5.01
N ILE A 472 21.96 5.45 -5.73
CA ILE A 472 23.02 6.18 -6.44
C ILE A 472 22.37 7.12 -7.45
N THR A 473 22.80 8.37 -7.43
CA THR A 473 22.25 9.44 -8.25
C THR A 473 23.21 9.89 -9.36
N ALA A 474 22.65 10.56 -10.36
CA ALA A 474 23.35 11.26 -11.43
C ALA A 474 22.61 12.54 -11.80
N GLY A 475 23.31 13.48 -12.43
CA GLY A 475 22.73 14.70 -12.97
C GLY A 475 22.64 15.85 -11.98
N PHE A 476 22.33 17.03 -12.53
CA PHE A 476 22.18 18.28 -11.78
C PHE A 476 21.09 18.23 -10.70
N ASN A 477 20.09 17.37 -10.88
CA ASN A 477 18.96 17.19 -9.97
C ASN A 477 19.05 15.90 -9.11
N ASP A 478 20.22 15.24 -9.11
CA ASP A 478 20.45 14.00 -8.34
C ASP A 478 19.39 12.90 -8.64
N GLU A 479 19.10 12.65 -9.92
CA GLU A 479 18.16 11.62 -10.34
C GLU A 479 18.72 10.21 -10.06
N ILE A 480 17.90 9.30 -9.54
CA ILE A 480 18.33 7.93 -9.26
C ILE A 480 18.68 7.21 -10.57
N ILE A 481 19.89 6.64 -10.66
CA ILE A 481 20.28 5.81 -11.79
C ILE A 481 19.39 4.57 -11.82
N GLN A 482 18.76 4.30 -12.96
CA GLN A 482 17.91 3.12 -13.09
C GLN A 482 18.69 1.90 -13.61
N THR A 483 18.26 0.72 -13.19
CA THR A 483 18.88 -0.59 -13.50
C THR A 483 17.80 -1.62 -13.88
N ILE A 484 18.21 -2.80 -14.35
CA ILE A 484 17.29 -3.93 -14.59
C ILE A 484 17.46 -4.96 -13.46
N PRO A 485 16.44 -5.19 -12.61
CA PRO A 485 16.47 -6.28 -11.63
C PRO A 485 16.26 -7.64 -12.31
N ILE A 486 16.86 -8.68 -11.77
CA ILE A 486 16.61 -10.08 -12.17
C ILE A 486 15.57 -10.72 -11.26
N LYS A 487 14.91 -11.78 -11.69
CA LYS A 487 13.96 -12.55 -10.88
C LYS A 487 14.71 -13.46 -9.88
N PRO A 488 14.27 -13.55 -8.62
CA PRO A 488 14.76 -14.55 -7.66
C PRO A 488 14.56 -15.99 -8.15
N GLU A 489 15.54 -16.86 -7.89
CA GLU A 489 15.62 -18.24 -8.37
C GLU A 489 15.60 -18.37 -9.92
N SER A 490 15.85 -17.28 -10.66
CA SER A 490 16.02 -17.34 -12.12
C SER A 490 17.40 -17.86 -12.53
N ILE A 491 17.56 -18.18 -13.81
CA ILE A 491 18.86 -18.64 -14.36
C ILE A 491 19.98 -17.60 -14.37
N ALA A 492 19.70 -16.33 -14.06
CA ALA A 492 20.72 -15.29 -13.87
C ALA A 492 21.17 -15.16 -12.41
N ASP A 493 20.38 -15.67 -11.47
CA ASP A 493 20.58 -15.62 -10.03
C ASP A 493 21.49 -16.78 -9.57
N ASN A 494 22.58 -16.44 -8.89
CA ASN A 494 23.56 -17.36 -8.32
C ASN A 494 24.23 -18.36 -9.31
N THR A 495 24.19 -18.11 -10.63
CA THR A 495 24.72 -19.04 -11.67
C THR A 495 26.15 -18.72 -12.16
N TYR A 496 26.82 -17.68 -11.65
CA TYR A 496 28.23 -17.40 -11.99
C TYR A 496 29.18 -18.42 -11.37
N THR A 497 29.84 -19.18 -12.24
CA THR A 497 30.79 -20.26 -11.89
C THR A 497 32.21 -20.00 -12.43
N GLY A 498 32.49 -18.75 -12.81
CA GLY A 498 33.74 -18.36 -13.45
C GLY A 498 34.93 -18.21 -12.49
N THR A 499 36.13 -18.49 -12.99
CA THR A 499 37.40 -18.27 -12.26
C THR A 499 37.99 -16.88 -12.46
N GLU A 500 37.32 -16.01 -13.23
CA GLU A 500 37.83 -14.71 -13.63
C GLU A 500 37.43 -13.64 -12.62
N LYS A 501 38.31 -12.67 -12.31
CA LYS A 501 37.99 -11.67 -11.29
C LYS A 501 36.90 -10.72 -11.81
N VAL A 502 35.68 -10.87 -11.30
CA VAL A 502 34.58 -9.91 -11.44
C VAL A 502 34.85 -8.64 -10.62
N PRO A 503 34.22 -7.50 -10.93
CA PRO A 503 34.25 -6.33 -10.06
C PRO A 503 33.73 -6.66 -8.66
N GLU A 504 34.37 -6.12 -7.61
CA GLU A 504 33.98 -6.35 -6.20
C GLU A 504 32.61 -5.75 -5.86
N LYS A 505 32.19 -4.74 -6.63
CA LYS A 505 30.90 -4.07 -6.52
C LYS A 505 30.10 -4.20 -7.81
N ASP A 506 28.77 -4.33 -7.71
CA ASP A 506 27.83 -4.31 -8.83
C ASP A 506 27.54 -2.88 -9.34
N GLN A 507 26.59 -2.72 -10.28
CA GLN A 507 26.15 -1.40 -10.77
C GLN A 507 25.65 -0.50 -9.63
N ARG A 508 25.06 -1.12 -8.62
CA ARG A 508 24.40 -0.50 -7.48
C ARG A 508 25.35 -0.29 -6.30
N ASN A 509 26.66 -0.50 -6.48
CA ASN A 509 27.68 -0.38 -5.42
C ASN A 509 27.50 -1.37 -4.25
N PHE A 510 26.71 -2.41 -4.44
CA PHE A 510 26.59 -3.55 -3.52
C PHE A 510 27.65 -4.60 -3.83
N ASN A 511 27.97 -5.45 -2.86
CA ASN A 511 28.96 -6.53 -3.06
C ASN A 511 28.47 -7.53 -4.11
N ARG A 512 29.39 -8.12 -4.88
CA ARG A 512 29.12 -9.13 -5.90
C ARG A 512 29.57 -10.52 -5.46
N TYR A 513 28.77 -11.56 -5.73
CA TYR A 513 29.03 -12.95 -5.37
C TYR A 513 28.91 -13.87 -6.58
N LYS A 514 27.68 -14.14 -7.04
CA LYS A 514 27.37 -15.20 -8.00
C LYS A 514 26.34 -14.81 -9.08
N ASP A 515 25.84 -13.58 -9.14
CA ASP A 515 24.85 -13.20 -10.17
C ASP A 515 25.46 -12.77 -11.49
N GLN A 516 24.74 -13.06 -12.57
CA GLN A 516 25.09 -12.71 -13.95
C GLN A 516 24.52 -11.36 -14.35
N GLY A 517 25.35 -10.53 -14.99
CA GLY A 517 24.96 -9.20 -15.48
C GLY A 517 25.41 -8.05 -14.58
N ALA A 518 24.72 -6.92 -14.69
CA ALA A 518 25.11 -5.64 -14.08
C ALA A 518 24.85 -5.53 -12.58
N VAL A 519 23.86 -6.25 -12.06
CA VAL A 519 23.44 -6.20 -10.65
C VAL A 519 23.83 -7.47 -9.90
N GLU A 520 23.88 -7.40 -8.57
CA GLU A 520 23.94 -8.56 -7.67
C GLU A 520 22.77 -8.50 -6.69
N MET A 521 21.97 -9.54 -6.64
CA MET A 521 20.80 -9.68 -5.79
C MET A 521 21.00 -10.74 -4.70
N SER A 522 20.24 -10.56 -3.64
CA SER A 522 20.07 -11.54 -2.58
C SER A 522 18.63 -11.45 -2.10
N TRP A 523 18.08 -12.55 -1.61
CA TRP A 523 16.67 -12.63 -1.24
C TRP A 523 16.41 -13.50 -0.03
N ILE A 524 15.29 -13.21 0.63
CA ILE A 524 14.68 -14.06 1.65
C ILE A 524 13.36 -14.53 1.07
N LYS A 525 13.23 -15.85 0.90
CA LYS A 525 12.02 -16.48 0.38
C LYS A 525 11.15 -16.91 1.55
N TYR A 526 9.92 -16.43 1.56
CA TYR A 526 8.86 -16.87 2.45
C TYR A 526 8.05 -17.91 1.68
N ASP A 527 8.05 -19.15 2.16
CA ASP A 527 7.33 -20.27 1.56
C ASP A 527 6.12 -20.62 2.44
N ALA A 528 4.94 -20.65 1.84
CA ALA A 528 3.68 -20.88 2.55
C ALA A 528 3.56 -22.32 3.10
N ASN A 529 4.48 -23.24 2.77
CA ASN A 529 4.66 -24.55 3.38
C ASN A 529 3.35 -25.37 3.48
N GLY A 530 2.73 -25.60 2.32
CA GLY A 530 1.43 -26.26 2.20
C GLY A 530 0.20 -25.36 2.42
N GLY A 531 0.41 -24.08 2.74
CA GLY A 531 -0.60 -23.02 2.62
C GLY A 531 -0.43 -22.21 1.33
N GLU A 532 -1.02 -21.01 1.31
CA GLU A 532 -0.96 -20.02 0.23
C GLU A 532 -0.99 -18.58 0.80
N PHE A 533 -0.62 -17.61 -0.02
CA PHE A 533 -0.66 -16.17 0.26
C PHE A 533 -1.78 -15.51 -0.55
N SER A 534 -2.72 -14.83 0.13
CA SER A 534 -3.85 -14.15 -0.52
C SER A 534 -3.45 -12.72 -0.94
N LEU A 535 -2.61 -12.63 -1.98
CA LEU A 535 -2.06 -11.39 -2.51
C LEU A 535 -2.62 -11.07 -3.91
N PRO A 536 -2.70 -9.78 -4.32
CA PRO A 536 -3.10 -9.38 -5.67
C PRO A 536 -2.04 -9.79 -6.70
N ASP A 537 -2.37 -9.81 -8.00
CA ASP A 537 -1.39 -10.17 -9.04
C ASP A 537 -0.25 -9.14 -9.16
N LEU A 538 1.01 -9.62 -9.12
CA LEU A 538 2.20 -8.79 -9.33
C LEU A 538 2.30 -8.38 -10.81
N LYS A 539 1.86 -7.15 -11.12
CA LYS A 539 1.81 -6.59 -12.49
C LYS A 539 3.14 -6.03 -12.97
N GLU A 540 3.93 -5.51 -12.05
CA GLU A 540 5.21 -4.83 -12.29
C GLU A 540 6.21 -5.32 -11.25
N TYR A 541 7.48 -5.39 -11.61
CA TYR A 541 8.56 -5.81 -10.73
C TYR A 541 9.61 -4.71 -10.62
N ASP A 542 9.77 -4.16 -9.42
CA ASP A 542 10.65 -3.04 -9.10
C ASP A 542 12.05 -3.47 -8.62
N GLY A 543 12.27 -4.77 -8.39
CA GLY A 543 13.49 -5.31 -7.84
C GLY A 543 13.57 -5.35 -6.32
N SER A 544 12.50 -5.04 -5.59
CA SER A 544 12.43 -5.08 -4.12
C SER A 544 11.59 -6.24 -3.58
N ILE A 545 10.49 -6.56 -4.26
CA ILE A 545 9.55 -7.63 -3.91
C ILE A 545 9.21 -8.44 -5.16
N TYR A 546 9.23 -9.77 -5.05
CA TYR A 546 8.78 -10.65 -6.12
C TYR A 546 7.85 -11.75 -5.59
N TYR A 547 6.83 -12.10 -6.36
CA TYR A 547 5.97 -13.26 -6.17
C TYR A 547 5.10 -13.44 -7.43
N GLU A 548 4.67 -14.67 -7.70
CA GLU A 548 3.73 -14.96 -8.79
C GLU A 548 2.86 -16.16 -8.40
N LYS A 549 1.73 -16.37 -9.09
CA LYS A 549 0.91 -17.57 -8.91
C LYS A 549 1.68 -18.78 -9.43
N ASP A 550 1.69 -19.87 -8.66
CA ASP A 550 2.20 -21.15 -9.15
C ASP A 550 1.36 -21.62 -10.34
N LYS A 551 2.07 -22.08 -11.38
CA LYS A 551 1.48 -22.82 -12.50
C LYS A 551 1.41 -24.29 -12.15
N VAL A 552 0.23 -24.88 -12.28
CA VAL A 552 0.02 -26.33 -12.16
C VAL A 552 -0.66 -26.85 -13.43
N LEU A 553 -0.47 -28.13 -13.75
CA LEU A 553 -1.18 -28.76 -14.86
C LEU A 553 -2.58 -29.19 -14.37
N ASP A 554 -3.62 -28.85 -15.14
CA ASP A 554 -4.97 -29.38 -14.94
C ASP A 554 -5.04 -30.88 -15.32
N GLU A 555 -6.18 -31.53 -15.08
CA GLU A 555 -6.39 -32.94 -15.43
C GLU A 555 -6.30 -33.24 -16.94
N SER A 556 -6.31 -32.20 -17.79
CA SER A 556 -6.15 -32.28 -19.25
C SER A 556 -4.73 -31.96 -19.72
N GLY A 557 -3.81 -31.60 -18.81
CA GLY A 557 -2.43 -31.24 -19.12
C GLY A 557 -2.21 -29.79 -19.57
N ASN A 558 -3.16 -28.88 -19.34
CA ASN A 558 -2.98 -27.45 -19.59
C ASN A 558 -2.41 -26.76 -18.34
N GLU A 559 -1.53 -25.76 -18.51
CA GLU A 559 -1.13 -24.90 -17.39
C GLU A 559 -2.31 -24.02 -16.92
N ILE A 560 -2.62 -24.08 -15.64
CA ILE A 560 -3.52 -23.17 -14.94
C ILE A 560 -2.76 -22.50 -13.78
N GLU A 561 -3.03 -21.22 -13.57
CA GLU A 561 -2.53 -20.50 -12.39
C GLU A 561 -3.40 -20.84 -11.17
N LYS A 562 -2.77 -21.21 -10.06
CA LYS A 562 -3.48 -21.64 -8.85
C LYS A 562 -3.52 -20.55 -7.77
N SER A 563 -2.46 -20.47 -6.97
CA SER A 563 -2.32 -19.48 -5.89
C SER A 563 -0.83 -19.18 -5.66
N ILE A 564 -0.54 -18.13 -4.90
CA ILE A 564 0.82 -17.67 -4.63
C ILE A 564 1.32 -18.44 -3.39
N THR A 565 2.39 -19.22 -3.51
CA THR A 565 2.95 -20.00 -2.39
C THR A 565 4.32 -19.49 -1.93
N LYS A 566 4.95 -18.61 -2.72
CA LYS A 566 6.31 -18.10 -2.50
C LYS A 566 6.31 -16.59 -2.62
N TYR A 567 6.94 -15.93 -1.67
CA TYR A 567 7.10 -14.49 -1.63
C TYR A 567 8.56 -14.16 -1.34
N TYR A 568 9.16 -13.26 -2.11
CA TYR A 568 10.58 -12.93 -2.00
C TYR A 568 10.71 -11.46 -1.62
N THR A 569 11.42 -11.18 -0.53
CA THR A 569 12.03 -9.86 -0.34
C THR A 569 13.41 -9.87 -0.97
N ILE A 570 13.81 -8.78 -1.60
CA ILE A 570 15.09 -8.64 -2.30
C ILE A 570 15.89 -7.49 -1.69
N GLY A 571 17.19 -7.74 -1.55
CA GLY A 571 18.20 -6.76 -1.19
C GLY A 571 19.57 -7.26 -1.64
N THR A 572 20.61 -6.98 -0.86
CA THR A 572 21.97 -7.47 -1.13
C THR A 572 22.75 -7.74 0.16
N VAL A 573 23.83 -8.51 0.06
CA VAL A 573 24.69 -8.87 1.20
C VAL A 573 25.58 -7.69 1.67
N SER A 574 24.96 -6.78 2.40
CA SER A 574 25.53 -5.99 3.50
C SER A 574 24.47 -5.02 4.05
N GLU A 575 23.69 -4.45 3.13
CA GLU A 575 22.54 -3.56 3.32
C GLU A 575 21.64 -3.71 2.07
N PRO A 576 20.31 -3.47 2.14
CA PRO A 576 19.54 -2.99 3.28
C PRO A 576 19.22 -4.08 4.31
N ILE A 577 18.99 -3.66 5.56
CA ILE A 577 18.27 -4.45 6.56
C ILE A 577 16.80 -4.52 6.12
N THR A 578 16.19 -5.70 6.22
CA THR A 578 14.73 -5.85 6.13
C THR A 578 14.20 -6.39 7.45
N ASN A 579 12.89 -6.32 7.67
CA ASN A 579 12.26 -6.95 8.82
C ASN A 579 11.60 -8.27 8.41
N ILE A 580 11.55 -9.23 9.33
CA ILE A 580 10.75 -10.44 9.14
C ILE A 580 9.30 -10.05 8.96
N ILE A 581 8.71 -10.48 7.84
CA ILE A 581 7.35 -10.09 7.45
C ILE A 581 6.30 -10.86 8.26
N ASP A 582 5.22 -10.19 8.64
CA ASP A 582 4.05 -10.86 9.20
C ASP A 582 3.33 -11.70 8.13
N GLY A 583 3.29 -13.02 8.35
CA GLY A 583 2.60 -13.95 7.45
C GLY A 583 1.09 -13.71 7.37
N GLN A 584 0.42 -13.42 8.48
CA GLN A 584 -1.03 -13.24 8.51
C GLN A 584 -1.45 -11.82 8.09
N GLU A 585 -0.81 -10.78 8.64
CA GLU A 585 -1.20 -9.40 8.37
C GLU A 585 -0.73 -8.90 7.00
N THR A 586 0.51 -9.18 6.62
CA THR A 586 1.09 -8.65 5.37
C THR A 586 0.90 -9.61 4.20
N LEU A 587 1.27 -10.90 4.36
CA LEU A 587 1.19 -11.87 3.26
C LEU A 587 -0.18 -12.54 3.11
N LYS A 588 -1.12 -12.30 4.05
CA LYS A 588 -2.43 -12.96 4.11
C LYS A 588 -2.31 -14.49 3.96
N ALA A 589 -1.36 -15.06 4.69
CA ALA A 589 -1.06 -16.48 4.70
C ALA A 589 -2.27 -17.28 5.22
N ASN A 590 -2.73 -18.22 4.40
CA ASN A 590 -3.87 -19.07 4.68
C ASN A 590 -3.50 -20.54 4.47
N ARG A 591 -4.03 -21.42 5.31
CA ARG A 591 -4.00 -22.87 5.13
C ARG A 591 -5.23 -23.44 5.80
N GLU A 592 -6.12 -24.05 5.02
CA GLU A 592 -7.46 -24.41 5.51
C GLU A 592 -7.39 -25.39 6.69
N GLY A 593 -7.97 -25.00 7.83
CA GLY A 593 -7.91 -25.80 9.05
C GLY A 593 -6.61 -25.70 9.86
N TYR A 594 -5.76 -24.70 9.59
CA TYR A 594 -4.55 -24.45 10.37
C TYR A 594 -4.47 -23.01 10.89
N LYS A 595 -3.63 -22.79 11.90
CA LYS A 595 -3.21 -21.50 12.43
C LYS A 595 -1.74 -21.26 12.07
N PHE A 596 -1.40 -20.09 11.55
CA PHE A 596 -0.01 -19.70 11.31
C PHE A 596 0.66 -19.30 12.64
N LEU A 597 1.79 -19.93 12.98
CA LEU A 597 2.55 -19.68 14.21
C LEU A 597 3.76 -18.74 14.02
N GLY A 598 4.26 -18.58 12.79
CA GLY A 598 5.50 -17.87 12.50
C GLY A 598 6.32 -18.57 11.43
N TRP A 599 7.62 -18.29 11.42
CA TRP A 599 8.57 -18.76 10.40
C TRP A 599 9.63 -19.70 10.99
N SER A 600 10.12 -20.64 10.19
CA SER A 600 11.33 -21.42 10.50
C SER A 600 12.16 -21.67 9.24
N THR A 601 13.47 -21.85 9.42
CA THR A 601 14.38 -22.32 8.37
C THR A 601 14.17 -23.79 7.97
N LYS A 602 13.32 -24.54 8.69
CA LYS A 602 13.01 -25.94 8.42
C LYS A 602 11.56 -26.13 7.99
N ALA A 603 11.34 -26.82 6.88
CA ALA A 603 10.01 -27.11 6.37
C ALA A 603 9.17 -28.04 7.28
N ASP A 604 9.83 -28.87 8.10
CA ASP A 604 9.22 -29.81 9.03
C ASP A 604 9.12 -29.28 10.48
N ALA A 605 9.34 -27.99 10.69
CA ALA A 605 9.21 -27.36 12.00
C ALA A 605 7.77 -27.38 12.53
N VAL A 606 7.63 -27.63 13.84
CA VAL A 606 6.36 -27.58 14.59
C VAL A 606 6.25 -26.35 15.50
N GLU A 607 7.34 -25.61 15.65
CA GLU A 607 7.45 -24.36 16.41
C GLU A 607 8.21 -23.35 15.54
N ALA A 608 7.91 -22.04 15.68
CA ALA A 608 8.63 -20.99 14.97
C ALA A 608 10.03 -20.77 15.56
N ASP A 609 11.01 -20.45 14.71
CA ASP A 609 12.36 -20.11 15.14
C ASP A 609 12.35 -18.69 15.76
N SER A 610 12.73 -18.55 17.03
CA SER A 610 12.81 -17.22 17.69
C SER A 610 13.84 -16.28 17.04
N ASP A 611 14.73 -16.83 16.21
CA ASP A 611 15.63 -16.00 15.42
C ASP A 611 14.94 -15.23 14.28
N TYR A 612 13.73 -15.66 13.90
CA TYR A 612 12.91 -15.09 12.83
C TYR A 612 11.51 -14.68 13.33
N GLU A 613 11.46 -14.04 14.51
CA GLU A 613 10.25 -13.39 15.02
C GLU A 613 9.82 -12.22 14.13
N VAL A 614 8.51 -12.04 13.95
CA VAL A 614 7.91 -10.98 13.11
C VAL A 614 8.40 -9.59 13.56
N GLY A 615 8.77 -8.74 12.61
CA GLY A 615 9.26 -7.39 12.86
C GLY A 615 10.75 -7.31 13.28
N LYS A 616 11.42 -8.44 13.53
CA LYS A 616 12.85 -8.46 13.84
C LYS A 616 13.69 -8.12 12.59
N GLU A 617 14.74 -7.33 12.78
CA GLU A 617 15.70 -6.98 11.75
C GLU A 617 16.50 -8.20 11.27
N ILE A 618 16.68 -8.31 9.96
CA ILE A 618 17.45 -9.36 9.30
C ILE A 618 18.23 -8.85 8.08
N TYR A 619 19.37 -9.48 7.85
CA TYR A 619 20.28 -9.21 6.74
C TYR A 619 20.10 -10.24 5.63
N TYR A 620 20.25 -9.79 4.38
CA TYR A 620 20.45 -10.69 3.26
C TYR A 620 21.84 -11.32 3.33
N VAL A 621 21.95 -12.60 2.94
CA VAL A 621 23.17 -13.43 3.06
C VAL A 621 23.51 -14.11 1.74
N GLU A 622 24.79 -14.46 1.56
CA GLU A 622 25.38 -14.90 0.27
C GLU A 622 24.77 -16.17 -0.35
N ASP A 623 24.22 -17.07 0.47
CA ASP A 623 23.63 -18.32 -0.02
C ASP A 623 22.11 -18.22 -0.27
N ASN A 624 21.50 -17.07 0.06
CA ASN A 624 20.05 -16.89 0.21
C ASN A 624 19.44 -17.92 1.20
N PHE A 625 18.18 -17.75 1.60
CA PHE A 625 17.50 -18.79 2.40
C PHE A 625 15.98 -18.71 2.30
N THR A 626 15.35 -19.80 2.74
CA THR A 626 13.90 -19.94 2.80
C THR A 626 13.43 -19.98 4.25
N LEU A 627 12.39 -19.19 4.53
CA LEU A 627 11.57 -19.23 5.74
C LEU A 627 10.25 -19.92 5.39
N TYR A 628 10.04 -21.09 5.98
CA TYR A 628 8.82 -21.87 5.83
C TYR A 628 7.81 -21.45 6.89
N ALA A 629 6.55 -21.28 6.46
CA ALA A 629 5.45 -21.04 7.38
C ALA A 629 5.25 -22.24 8.32
N VAL A 630 5.15 -21.97 9.61
CA VAL A 630 4.87 -22.97 10.65
C VAL A 630 3.37 -22.96 10.95
N TRP A 631 2.75 -24.15 10.95
CA TRP A 631 1.30 -24.31 11.00
C TRP A 631 0.87 -25.25 12.13
N GLU A 632 -0.07 -24.82 12.98
CA GLU A 632 -0.74 -25.66 13.98
C GLU A 632 -2.13 -26.08 13.48
N GLU A 633 -2.48 -27.37 13.56
CA GLU A 633 -3.78 -27.88 13.13
C GLU A 633 -4.90 -27.40 14.07
N LYS A 634 -5.99 -26.84 13.51
CA LYS A 634 -7.20 -26.46 14.24
C LYS A 634 -8.09 -27.68 14.48
N HIS A 635 -8.70 -27.74 15.66
CA HIS A 635 -9.49 -28.88 16.12
C HIS A 635 -11.00 -28.65 15.90
N ARG A 636 -11.74 -29.69 15.54
CA ARG A 636 -13.22 -29.63 15.42
C ARG A 636 -13.90 -30.20 16.67
N VAL A 637 -15.14 -29.73 16.91
CA VAL A 637 -16.10 -30.44 17.75
C VAL A 637 -17.04 -31.25 16.87
N SER A 638 -17.27 -32.52 17.21
CA SER A 638 -18.28 -33.38 16.58
C SER A 638 -19.36 -33.74 17.59
N TYR A 639 -20.59 -33.88 17.13
CA TYR A 639 -21.73 -34.22 17.96
C TYR A 639 -22.21 -35.63 17.59
N ASP A 640 -22.66 -36.40 18.57
CA ASP A 640 -23.24 -37.74 18.39
C ASP A 640 -24.57 -37.84 19.14
N GLY A 641 -25.64 -38.24 18.44
CA GLY A 641 -26.99 -38.35 19.00
C GLY A 641 -27.14 -39.43 20.09
N ASN A 642 -26.11 -40.24 20.36
CA ASN A 642 -26.05 -41.27 21.39
C ASN A 642 -27.24 -42.23 21.37
N GLY A 643 -27.52 -42.78 20.18
CA GLY A 643 -28.67 -43.65 19.93
C GLY A 643 -30.01 -42.93 19.93
N ASN A 644 -30.07 -41.73 19.36
CA ASN A 644 -31.33 -41.03 19.06
C ASN A 644 -32.20 -41.85 18.10
N THR A 645 -33.52 -41.66 18.18
CA THR A 645 -34.51 -42.32 17.29
C THR A 645 -35.17 -41.36 16.31
N GLY A 646 -34.95 -40.05 16.48
CA GLY A 646 -35.44 -38.98 15.61
C GLY A 646 -34.57 -37.73 15.70
N GLY A 647 -34.92 -36.71 14.90
CA GLY A 647 -34.16 -35.47 14.77
C GLY A 647 -32.87 -35.59 13.94
N VAL A 648 -32.13 -34.48 13.87
CA VAL A 648 -30.83 -34.38 13.19
C VAL A 648 -29.76 -33.98 14.21
N VAL A 649 -28.60 -34.62 14.16
CA VAL A 649 -27.46 -34.26 15.02
C VAL A 649 -26.89 -32.92 14.56
N PRO A 650 -26.69 -31.93 15.47
CA PRO A 650 -26.08 -30.65 15.10
C PRO A 650 -24.71 -30.83 14.44
N VAL A 651 -24.45 -30.06 13.39
CA VAL A 651 -23.14 -30.00 12.75
C VAL A 651 -22.48 -28.69 13.16
N ASP A 652 -21.21 -28.78 13.55
CA ASP A 652 -20.35 -27.64 13.78
C ASP A 652 -19.32 -27.56 12.67
N GLU A 653 -19.35 -26.44 11.95
CA GLU A 653 -18.50 -26.19 10.78
C GLU A 653 -17.24 -25.40 11.16
N GLU A 654 -17.19 -24.88 12.40
CA GLU A 654 -16.06 -24.12 12.92
C GLU A 654 -14.90 -25.04 13.33
N LYS A 655 -13.67 -24.56 13.09
CA LYS A 655 -12.42 -25.22 13.51
C LYS A 655 -11.72 -24.30 14.49
N TYR A 656 -11.50 -24.80 15.71
CA TYR A 656 -11.02 -24.04 16.86
C TYR A 656 -9.51 -24.14 17.01
N GLU A 657 -8.88 -23.09 17.54
CA GLU A 657 -7.46 -23.12 17.83
C GLU A 657 -7.19 -23.95 19.07
N LYS A 658 -5.99 -24.54 19.15
CA LYS A 658 -5.57 -25.26 20.34
C LYS A 658 -5.61 -24.35 21.56
N GLY A 659 -6.19 -24.84 22.64
CA GLY A 659 -6.41 -24.11 23.87
C GLY A 659 -7.74 -23.34 23.92
N SER A 660 -8.45 -23.15 22.80
CA SER A 660 -9.68 -22.35 22.75
C SER A 660 -10.82 -22.92 23.61
N LYS A 661 -11.61 -22.01 24.20
CA LYS A 661 -12.87 -22.33 24.85
C LYS A 661 -13.98 -22.38 23.79
N VAL A 662 -14.77 -23.46 23.77
CA VAL A 662 -15.80 -23.71 22.75
C VAL A 662 -17.17 -23.87 23.41
N THR A 663 -18.14 -23.03 23.05
CA THR A 663 -19.53 -23.19 23.48
C THR A 663 -20.22 -24.27 22.64
N LEU A 664 -20.85 -25.24 23.28
CA LEU A 664 -21.54 -26.33 22.59
C LEU A 664 -22.91 -25.87 22.06
N LYS A 665 -23.28 -26.38 20.89
CA LYS A 665 -24.58 -26.10 20.25
C LYS A 665 -25.75 -26.65 21.07
N GLY A 666 -26.90 -25.99 20.99
CA GLY A 666 -28.12 -26.46 21.63
C GLY A 666 -28.71 -27.70 20.93
N ASN A 667 -29.91 -28.11 21.34
CA ASN A 667 -30.68 -29.13 20.60
C ASN A 667 -31.33 -28.55 19.32
N GLU A 668 -30.53 -27.91 18.47
CA GLU A 668 -30.99 -27.14 17.29
C GLU A 668 -31.64 -28.03 16.22
N GLY A 669 -31.17 -29.28 16.09
CA GLY A 669 -31.70 -30.26 15.16
C GLY A 669 -32.90 -31.06 15.67
N ASN A 670 -33.48 -30.68 16.81
CA ASN A 670 -34.59 -31.37 17.48
C ASN A 670 -34.35 -32.89 17.63
N LEU A 671 -33.19 -33.26 18.20
CA LEU A 671 -32.88 -34.64 18.55
C LEU A 671 -33.95 -35.21 19.48
N GLU A 672 -34.42 -36.41 19.14
CA GLU A 672 -35.44 -37.16 19.87
C GLU A 672 -34.96 -38.59 20.13
N LYS A 673 -35.33 -39.14 21.30
CA LYS A 673 -35.12 -40.55 21.64
C LYS A 673 -36.36 -41.07 22.38
N THR A 674 -37.05 -42.04 21.78
CA THR A 674 -38.35 -42.54 22.27
C THR A 674 -38.27 -42.99 23.72
N GLY A 675 -39.08 -42.36 24.60
CA GLY A 675 -39.10 -42.62 26.05
C GLY A 675 -38.07 -41.83 26.87
N TYR A 676 -37.34 -40.88 26.26
CA TYR A 676 -36.34 -40.05 26.93
C TYR A 676 -36.50 -38.56 26.58
N THR A 677 -36.02 -37.70 27.46
CA THR A 677 -35.84 -36.26 27.25
C THR A 677 -34.36 -35.94 27.09
N PHE A 678 -34.02 -35.03 26.18
CA PHE A 678 -32.65 -34.54 26.00
C PHE A 678 -32.24 -33.67 27.20
N ALA A 679 -31.17 -34.04 27.90
CA ALA A 679 -30.66 -33.33 29.08
C ALA A 679 -29.48 -32.40 28.77
N GLY A 680 -28.73 -32.66 27.69
CA GLY A 680 -27.55 -31.88 27.29
C GLY A 680 -26.50 -32.72 26.57
N TRP A 681 -25.25 -32.24 26.56
CA TRP A 681 -24.10 -32.89 25.94
C TRP A 681 -23.08 -33.31 26.99
N SER A 682 -22.39 -34.44 26.78
CA SER A 682 -21.30 -34.94 27.64
C SER A 682 -20.11 -35.39 26.78
N LEU A 683 -18.91 -35.43 27.36
CA LEU A 683 -17.74 -36.08 26.73
C LEU A 683 -17.81 -37.62 26.83
N GLU A 684 -18.73 -38.15 27.64
CA GLU A 684 -18.93 -39.57 27.91
C GLU A 684 -20.25 -40.09 27.31
N THR A 685 -20.28 -41.37 26.94
CA THR A 685 -21.48 -42.03 26.36
C THR A 685 -22.49 -42.53 27.39
N ASP A 686 -22.18 -42.45 28.68
CA ASP A 686 -22.86 -43.13 29.78
C ASP A 686 -24.24 -42.57 30.20
N ASN A 687 -24.66 -41.45 29.61
CA ASN A 687 -25.90 -40.72 29.92
C ASN A 687 -25.97 -40.19 31.37
N ASP A 688 -24.83 -39.92 32.01
CA ASP A 688 -24.78 -39.28 33.33
C ASP A 688 -25.15 -37.77 33.24
N GLU A 689 -26.34 -37.40 33.73
CA GLU A 689 -26.81 -36.01 33.79
C GLU A 689 -25.86 -35.08 34.57
N SER A 690 -25.06 -35.60 35.51
CA SER A 690 -24.10 -34.78 36.28
C SER A 690 -22.85 -34.39 35.48
N LYS A 691 -22.63 -35.00 34.32
CA LYS A 691 -21.53 -34.70 33.38
C LYS A 691 -21.95 -33.82 32.21
N VAL A 692 -23.18 -33.31 32.21
CA VAL A 692 -23.65 -32.40 31.17
C VAL A 692 -22.81 -31.11 31.19
N ILE A 693 -22.24 -30.78 30.02
CA ILE A 693 -21.48 -29.57 29.76
C ILE A 693 -22.18 -28.71 28.70
N THR A 694 -22.02 -27.39 28.84
CA THR A 694 -22.44 -26.41 27.82
C THR A 694 -21.26 -25.86 27.02
N GLU A 695 -20.04 -26.19 27.43
CA GLU A 695 -18.81 -25.66 26.84
C GLU A 695 -17.62 -26.60 27.12
N ILE A 696 -16.65 -26.62 26.20
CA ILE A 696 -15.34 -27.22 26.38
C ILE A 696 -14.40 -26.07 26.78
N GLU A 697 -13.86 -26.10 28.00
CA GLU A 697 -12.99 -25.04 28.53
C GLU A 697 -11.69 -24.85 27.72
N SER A 698 -11.16 -25.91 27.13
CA SER A 698 -9.92 -25.87 26.35
C SER A 698 -9.82 -27.07 25.39
N ILE A 699 -10.07 -26.84 24.10
CA ILE A 699 -9.95 -27.87 23.06
C ILE A 699 -8.47 -28.05 22.65
N ASN A 700 -7.96 -29.27 22.73
CA ASN A 700 -6.55 -29.59 22.43
C ASN A 700 -6.38 -30.74 21.41
N GLU A 701 -7.51 -31.32 20.99
CA GLU A 701 -7.62 -32.32 19.93
C GLU A 701 -9.06 -32.35 19.40
N ASN A 702 -9.28 -33.04 18.27
CA ASN A 702 -10.62 -33.23 17.70
C ASN A 702 -11.51 -33.97 18.71
N THR A 703 -12.57 -33.32 19.20
CA THR A 703 -13.37 -33.79 20.34
C THR A 703 -14.80 -34.15 19.90
N THR A 704 -15.32 -35.29 20.37
CA THR A 704 -16.73 -35.66 20.16
C THR A 704 -17.52 -35.52 21.47
N VAL A 705 -18.69 -34.90 21.39
CA VAL A 705 -19.67 -34.83 22.48
C VAL A 705 -20.92 -35.66 22.16
N TYR A 706 -21.47 -36.31 23.17
CA TYR A 706 -22.57 -37.28 23.08
C TYR A 706 -23.82 -36.72 23.77
N ALA A 707 -24.98 -36.93 23.16
CA ALA A 707 -26.26 -36.54 23.74
C ALA A 707 -26.55 -37.33 25.03
N VAL A 708 -26.99 -36.62 26.08
CA VAL A 708 -27.37 -37.21 27.36
C VAL A 708 -28.90 -37.33 27.42
N TRP A 709 -29.39 -38.53 27.68
CA TRP A 709 -30.81 -38.88 27.62
C TRP A 709 -31.37 -39.28 28.98
N LYS A 710 -32.37 -38.55 29.47
CA LYS A 710 -33.09 -38.78 30.73
C LYS A 710 -34.39 -39.54 30.49
N GLU A 711 -34.54 -40.73 31.09
CA GLU A 711 -35.74 -41.57 30.91
C GLU A 711 -37.01 -40.88 31.45
N VAL A 712 -38.11 -40.97 30.70
CA VAL A 712 -39.42 -40.44 31.11
C VAL A 712 -40.11 -41.44 32.05
N PRO A 713 -40.46 -41.05 33.30
CA PRO A 713 -41.14 -41.94 34.24
C PRO A 713 -42.47 -42.46 33.69
N LYS A 714 -42.84 -43.70 34.03
CA LYS A 714 -44.12 -44.31 33.61
C LYS A 714 -44.95 -44.79 34.80
N TYR A 715 -46.23 -44.43 34.79
CA TYR A 715 -47.19 -44.63 35.87
C TYR A 715 -48.34 -45.56 35.46
N ARG A 716 -49.05 -46.09 36.45
CA ARG A 716 -50.17 -47.03 36.29
C ARG A 716 -51.51 -46.41 36.69
N VAL A 717 -52.58 -46.87 36.05
CA VAL A 717 -53.95 -46.68 36.54
C VAL A 717 -54.42 -47.98 37.20
N SER A 718 -55.01 -47.88 38.39
CA SER A 718 -55.64 -49.00 39.08
C SER A 718 -57.10 -48.71 39.42
N TYR A 719 -57.94 -49.73 39.42
CA TYR A 719 -59.38 -49.61 39.62
C TYR A 719 -59.77 -50.25 40.96
N ASN A 720 -60.87 -49.80 41.56
CA ASN A 720 -61.39 -50.30 42.82
C ASN A 720 -62.93 -50.37 42.78
N GLY A 721 -63.51 -51.56 43.00
CA GLY A 721 -64.97 -51.79 42.94
C GLY A 721 -65.82 -51.06 43.99
N ASN A 722 -65.20 -50.34 44.95
CA ASN A 722 -65.85 -49.48 45.92
C ASN A 722 -67.02 -50.16 46.69
N GLY A 723 -66.73 -51.32 47.28
CA GLY A 723 -67.70 -52.14 47.99
C GLY A 723 -68.73 -52.82 47.08
N ASN A 724 -68.29 -53.29 45.91
CA ASN A 724 -69.08 -54.18 45.06
C ASN A 724 -69.37 -55.51 45.79
N THR A 725 -70.51 -56.13 45.48
CA THR A 725 -70.92 -57.44 46.03
C THR A 725 -70.83 -58.57 44.99
N GLY A 726 -70.58 -58.24 43.73
CA GLY A 726 -70.36 -59.17 42.61
C GLY A 726 -69.45 -58.58 41.53
N GLY A 727 -69.09 -59.41 40.55
CA GLY A 727 -68.21 -59.04 39.43
C GLY A 727 -66.72 -58.96 39.76
N VAL A 728 -65.93 -58.59 38.76
CA VAL A 728 -64.46 -58.45 38.85
C VAL A 728 -64.06 -57.01 38.55
N VAL A 729 -63.12 -56.47 39.32
CA VAL A 729 -62.58 -55.11 39.09
C VAL A 729 -61.67 -55.13 37.86
N PRO A 730 -61.83 -54.23 36.86
CA PRO A 730 -60.94 -54.17 35.71
C PRO A 730 -59.47 -53.97 36.10
N VAL A 731 -58.57 -54.64 35.38
CA VAL A 731 -57.12 -54.47 35.51
C VAL A 731 -56.62 -53.77 34.28
N ASP A 732 -55.77 -52.77 34.48
CA ASP A 732 -55.00 -52.15 33.42
C ASP A 732 -53.52 -52.52 33.59
N GLU A 733 -52.96 -53.15 32.56
CA GLU A 733 -51.61 -53.67 32.57
C GLU A 733 -50.59 -52.66 32.02
N GLU A 734 -51.09 -51.67 31.27
CA GLU A 734 -50.30 -50.65 30.60
C GLU A 734 -49.61 -49.72 31.61
N LYS A 735 -48.52 -49.10 31.17
CA LYS A 735 -47.82 -48.04 31.89
C LYS A 735 -47.74 -46.82 30.99
N TYR A 736 -48.27 -45.71 31.46
CA TYR A 736 -48.39 -44.47 30.73
C TYR A 736 -47.24 -43.53 31.11
N GLU A 737 -46.60 -42.89 30.13
CA GLU A 737 -45.54 -41.92 30.39
C GLU A 737 -46.08 -40.70 31.14
N LYS A 738 -45.27 -40.11 32.02
CA LYS A 738 -45.63 -38.91 32.78
C LYS A 738 -46.20 -37.83 31.86
N GLY A 739 -47.36 -37.29 32.21
CA GLY A 739 -48.08 -36.29 31.41
C GLY A 739 -49.01 -36.87 30.35
N SER A 740 -49.06 -38.19 30.18
CA SER A 740 -49.94 -38.85 29.22
C SER A 740 -51.42 -38.73 29.62
N LYS A 741 -52.28 -38.57 28.61
CA LYS A 741 -53.72 -38.71 28.76
C LYS A 741 -54.10 -40.20 28.76
N VAL A 742 -54.86 -40.65 29.76
CA VAL A 742 -55.27 -42.05 29.92
C VAL A 742 -56.79 -42.18 29.85
N THR A 743 -57.29 -43.08 29.00
CA THR A 743 -58.74 -43.38 28.95
C THR A 743 -59.08 -44.49 29.93
N LEU A 744 -60.12 -44.32 30.75
CA LEU A 744 -60.50 -45.30 31.76
C LEU A 744 -61.33 -46.45 31.17
N LYS A 745 -61.09 -47.67 31.65
CA LYS A 745 -61.82 -48.88 31.23
C LYS A 745 -63.29 -48.84 31.65
N GLY A 746 -64.15 -49.49 30.87
CA GLY A 746 -65.59 -49.60 31.19
C GLY A 746 -65.87 -50.57 32.34
N ASN A 747 -67.15 -50.86 32.60
CA ASN A 747 -67.53 -51.95 33.52
C ASN A 747 -67.37 -53.34 32.86
N GLU A 748 -66.19 -53.63 32.32
CA GLU A 748 -65.88 -54.82 31.52
C GLU A 748 -65.95 -56.11 32.35
N GLY A 749 -65.71 -56.03 33.67
CA GLY A 749 -65.77 -57.15 34.59
C GLY A 749 -67.14 -57.41 35.22
N ASN A 750 -68.20 -56.76 34.73
CA ASN A 750 -69.58 -56.85 35.24
C ASN A 750 -69.67 -56.65 36.77
N LEU A 751 -69.08 -55.56 37.28
CA LEU A 751 -69.20 -55.17 38.68
C LEU A 751 -70.68 -54.97 39.03
N GLU A 752 -71.09 -55.55 40.16
CA GLU A 752 -72.44 -55.49 40.72
C GLU A 752 -72.40 -55.10 42.20
N LYS A 753 -73.42 -54.39 42.67
CA LYS A 753 -73.63 -54.07 44.09
C LYS A 753 -75.11 -54.22 44.43
N THR A 754 -75.46 -55.15 45.32
CA THR A 754 -76.87 -55.51 45.60
C THR A 754 -77.70 -54.29 46.00
N GLY A 755 -78.75 -54.02 45.22
CA GLY A 755 -79.61 -52.84 45.39
C GLY A 755 -79.12 -51.57 44.69
N TYR A 756 -78.04 -51.62 43.90
CA TYR A 756 -77.47 -50.47 43.20
C TYR A 756 -77.04 -50.79 41.75
N THR A 757 -77.13 -49.81 40.85
CA THR A 757 -76.58 -49.82 39.48
C THR A 757 -75.25 -49.07 39.40
N PHE A 758 -74.29 -49.55 38.60
CA PHE A 758 -73.01 -48.88 38.36
C PHE A 758 -73.18 -47.62 37.48
N ALA A 759 -72.62 -46.48 37.91
CA ALA A 759 -72.72 -45.19 37.22
C ALA A 759 -71.42 -44.74 36.54
N GLY A 760 -70.25 -45.23 36.97
CA GLY A 760 -68.96 -44.87 36.38
C GLY A 760 -67.79 -44.95 37.37
N TRP A 761 -66.68 -44.31 37.02
CA TRP A 761 -65.45 -44.22 37.82
C TRP A 761 -65.22 -42.80 38.33
N SER A 762 -64.75 -42.64 39.56
CA SER A 762 -64.30 -41.36 40.12
C SER A 762 -62.91 -41.48 40.74
N LEU A 763 -62.23 -40.36 40.98
CA LEU A 763 -61.02 -40.33 41.82
C LEU A 763 -61.37 -40.39 43.32
N GLU A 764 -62.63 -40.11 43.68
CA GLU A 764 -63.14 -40.09 45.05
C GLU A 764 -63.95 -41.35 45.38
N THR A 765 -64.06 -41.67 46.67
CA THR A 765 -64.82 -42.85 47.17
C THR A 765 -66.29 -42.56 47.50
N ASP A 766 -66.71 -41.30 47.41
CA ASP A 766 -67.97 -40.76 47.96
C ASP A 766 -69.26 -41.17 47.22
N ASN A 767 -69.14 -41.84 46.07
CA ASN A 767 -70.25 -42.23 45.19
C ASN A 767 -71.06 -41.05 44.62
N ASP A 768 -70.43 -39.88 44.44
CA ASP A 768 -71.06 -38.75 43.75
C ASP A 768 -71.12 -38.98 42.23
N GLU A 769 -72.32 -39.21 41.68
CA GLU A 769 -72.56 -39.36 40.23
C GLU A 769 -72.07 -38.18 39.40
N SER A 770 -71.95 -36.97 39.99
CA SER A 770 -71.47 -35.78 39.27
C SER A 770 -69.95 -35.73 39.06
N LYS A 771 -69.20 -36.59 39.77
CA LYS A 771 -67.73 -36.68 39.71
C LYS A 771 -67.22 -37.86 38.87
N VAL A 772 -68.10 -38.46 38.05
CA VAL A 772 -67.72 -39.55 37.15
C VAL A 772 -66.83 -39.02 36.02
N ILE A 773 -65.69 -39.66 35.83
CA ILE A 773 -64.71 -39.39 34.77
C ILE A 773 -64.56 -40.60 33.84
N THR A 774 -64.29 -40.33 32.57
CA THR A 774 -63.99 -41.34 31.54
C THR A 774 -62.51 -41.38 31.16
N GLU A 775 -61.72 -40.42 31.64
CA GLU A 775 -60.31 -40.22 31.30
C GLU A 775 -59.58 -39.45 32.41
N ILE A 776 -58.29 -39.72 32.57
CA ILE A 776 -57.33 -38.89 33.31
C ILE A 776 -56.63 -38.02 32.27
N THR A 777 -56.73 -36.69 32.40
CA THR A 777 -56.24 -35.75 31.38
C THR A 777 -54.71 -35.64 31.33
N SER A 778 -54.03 -35.88 32.44
CA SER A 778 -52.57 -35.95 32.58
C SER A 778 -52.23 -36.87 33.75
N ILE A 779 -51.50 -37.96 33.53
CA ILE A 779 -51.07 -38.87 34.60
C ILE A 779 -49.69 -38.45 35.15
N GLU A 780 -49.68 -37.95 36.38
CA GLU A 780 -48.46 -37.45 37.05
C GLU A 780 -47.87 -38.46 38.06
N GLU A 781 -48.65 -39.47 38.46
CA GLU A 781 -48.28 -40.53 39.40
C GLU A 781 -49.21 -41.77 39.26
N ASP A 782 -48.89 -42.86 39.96
CA ASP A 782 -49.72 -44.07 40.00
C ASP A 782 -51.13 -43.75 40.57
N THR A 783 -52.12 -43.70 39.70
CA THR A 783 -53.46 -43.18 40.00
C THR A 783 -54.45 -44.31 40.28
N ARG A 784 -55.39 -44.10 41.22
CA ARG A 784 -56.47 -45.06 41.51
C ARG A 784 -57.84 -44.44 41.33
N VAL A 785 -58.73 -45.15 40.65
CA VAL A 785 -60.14 -44.78 40.46
C VAL A 785 -61.09 -45.78 41.12
N TYR A 786 -62.27 -45.30 41.54
CA TYR A 786 -63.25 -46.00 42.36
C TYR A 786 -64.62 -46.03 41.68
N ALA A 787 -65.32 -47.17 41.79
CA ALA A 787 -66.65 -47.33 41.22
C ALA A 787 -67.70 -46.45 41.92
N VAL A 788 -68.66 -45.93 41.17
CA VAL A 788 -69.79 -45.12 41.64
C VAL A 788 -71.12 -45.89 41.50
N TRP A 789 -71.98 -45.85 42.53
CA TRP A 789 -73.15 -46.72 42.68
C TRP A 789 -74.47 -45.97 42.99
N LYS A 790 -75.59 -46.36 42.36
CA LYS A 790 -76.92 -45.68 42.42
C LYS A 790 -78.06 -46.62 42.82
N LEU A 791 -78.88 -46.29 43.83
CA LEU A 791 -79.88 -47.16 44.48
C LEU A 791 -81.12 -47.53 43.60
N ASP A 792 -81.64 -48.75 43.76
CA ASP A 792 -82.87 -49.30 43.11
C ASP A 792 -84.03 -49.55 44.12
N THR A 793 -85.30 -49.44 43.70
CA THR A 793 -86.45 -49.16 44.63
C THR A 793 -87.80 -49.86 44.35
N SER A 794 -87.85 -51.13 43.91
CA SER A 794 -89.14 -51.85 43.68
C SER A 794 -89.26 -53.26 44.30
N GLY A 795 -89.96 -53.38 45.45
CA GLY A 795 -90.34 -54.66 46.09
C GLY A 795 -91.22 -54.49 47.35
N PRO A 796 -92.06 -55.47 47.78
CA PRO A 796 -93.29 -55.17 48.53
C PRO A 796 -93.39 -55.63 50.00
N GLY A 797 -94.21 -54.92 50.80
CA GLY A 797 -94.97 -55.53 51.91
C GLY A 797 -94.84 -54.92 53.32
N LEU A 798 -94.02 -53.88 53.50
CA LEU A 798 -93.55 -53.43 54.81
C LEU A 798 -94.03 -52.00 55.13
N VAL A 799 -94.17 -51.68 56.43
CA VAL A 799 -94.43 -50.32 56.92
C VAL A 799 -93.39 -49.93 57.97
N TYR A 800 -93.02 -48.66 58.00
CA TYR A 800 -91.87 -48.17 58.78
C TYR A 800 -92.33 -47.24 59.91
N VAL A 801 -91.88 -47.51 61.13
CA VAL A 801 -92.09 -46.63 62.29
C VAL A 801 -90.78 -45.89 62.58
N SER A 802 -90.81 -44.56 62.50
CA SER A 802 -89.65 -43.70 62.76
C SER A 802 -89.74 -43.05 64.14
N PHE A 803 -88.76 -43.33 64.99
CA PHE A 803 -88.61 -42.77 66.33
C PHE A 803 -87.61 -41.60 66.28
N GLU A 804 -88.08 -40.37 66.52
CA GLU A 804 -87.23 -39.18 66.63
C GLU A 804 -87.00 -38.80 68.10
N PRO A 805 -85.78 -39.01 68.66
CA PRO A 805 -85.53 -38.82 70.09
C PRO A 805 -85.52 -37.35 70.55
N LYS A 806 -85.72 -36.39 69.62
CA LYS A 806 -85.80 -34.93 69.87
C LYS A 806 -84.73 -34.40 70.85
N GLY A 807 -83.49 -34.83 70.64
CA GLY A 807 -82.33 -34.41 71.44
C GLY A 807 -82.01 -35.30 72.65
N GLY A 808 -82.64 -36.47 72.79
CA GLY A 808 -82.10 -37.58 73.60
C GLY A 808 -81.33 -38.60 72.75
N VAL A 809 -80.86 -39.66 73.41
CA VAL A 809 -80.13 -40.80 72.85
C VAL A 809 -80.87 -42.11 73.16
N PHE A 810 -80.81 -43.08 72.25
CA PHE A 810 -81.31 -44.45 72.49
C PHE A 810 -80.31 -45.26 73.35
N ASP A 811 -80.76 -46.38 73.93
CA ASP A 811 -79.94 -47.31 74.74
C ASP A 811 -78.70 -47.88 74.00
N ASP A 812 -78.61 -47.70 72.67
CA ASP A 812 -77.51 -48.10 71.79
C ASP A 812 -76.57 -46.94 71.38
N ASP A 813 -76.59 -45.84 72.15
CA ASP A 813 -75.86 -44.58 71.92
C ASP A 813 -76.22 -43.83 70.62
N THR A 814 -77.29 -44.23 69.91
CA THR A 814 -77.73 -43.54 68.69
C THR A 814 -78.48 -42.23 69.00
N MET A 815 -78.04 -41.11 68.42
CA MET A 815 -78.70 -39.79 68.54
C MET A 815 -79.58 -39.38 67.33
N LYS A 816 -79.59 -40.20 66.27
CA LYS A 816 -80.36 -39.93 65.03
C LYS A 816 -81.67 -40.71 65.02
N THR A 817 -82.60 -40.30 64.16
CA THR A 817 -83.89 -40.99 63.95
C THR A 817 -83.70 -42.48 63.70
N LYS A 818 -84.31 -43.32 64.55
CA LYS A 818 -84.27 -44.78 64.42
C LYS A 818 -85.51 -45.25 63.66
N VAL A 819 -85.33 -46.04 62.61
CA VAL A 819 -86.45 -46.54 61.79
C VAL A 819 -86.58 -48.04 62.00
N VAL A 820 -87.73 -48.45 62.52
CA VAL A 820 -88.07 -49.85 62.77
C VAL A 820 -89.02 -50.32 61.67
N GLU A 821 -88.68 -51.45 61.05
CA GLU A 821 -89.54 -52.12 60.07
C GLU A 821 -90.60 -52.96 60.80
N VAL A 822 -91.87 -52.72 60.49
CA VAL A 822 -93.01 -53.39 61.11
C VAL A 822 -93.87 -54.03 60.03
N LYS A 823 -94.33 -55.25 60.28
CA LYS A 823 -95.26 -55.92 59.37
C LYS A 823 -96.66 -55.32 59.57
N LYS A 824 -97.27 -54.86 58.48
CA LYS A 824 -98.58 -54.17 58.49
C LYS A 824 -99.66 -55.01 59.20
N GLY A 825 -100.10 -54.54 60.37
CA GLY A 825 -101.10 -55.20 61.22
C GLY A 825 -100.59 -55.71 62.58
N ASP A 826 -99.28 -55.62 62.84
CA ASP A 826 -98.66 -55.95 64.13
C ASP A 826 -98.43 -54.69 64.99
N VAL A 827 -98.10 -54.86 66.28
CA VAL A 827 -97.74 -53.76 67.19
C VAL A 827 -96.24 -53.47 67.11
N VAL A 828 -95.82 -52.26 67.48
CA VAL A 828 -94.40 -51.86 67.57
C VAL A 828 -93.97 -51.80 69.04
N VAL A 829 -92.71 -52.13 69.33
CA VAL A 829 -92.15 -52.06 70.68
C VAL A 829 -91.74 -50.61 70.99
N GLU A 830 -91.94 -50.16 72.24
CA GLU A 830 -91.48 -48.85 72.70
C GLU A 830 -89.95 -48.82 72.80
N GLU A 831 -89.32 -47.86 72.12
CA GLU A 831 -87.88 -47.61 72.23
C GLU A 831 -87.58 -46.79 73.49
N ASN A 832 -86.61 -47.25 74.29
CA ASN A 832 -86.10 -46.50 75.44
C ASN A 832 -85.13 -45.41 74.98
N ILE A 833 -85.21 -44.25 75.62
CA ILE A 833 -84.32 -43.12 75.39
C ILE A 833 -84.01 -42.38 76.69
N SER A 834 -82.83 -41.77 76.76
CA SER A 834 -82.42 -40.89 77.83
C SER A 834 -81.96 -39.53 77.29
N LYS A 835 -82.02 -38.49 78.12
CA LYS A 835 -81.49 -37.17 77.81
C LYS A 835 -81.00 -36.52 79.09
N GLU A 836 -79.72 -36.18 79.13
CA GLU A 836 -79.09 -35.58 80.31
C GLU A 836 -79.79 -34.27 80.70
N GLY A 837 -80.20 -34.16 81.98
CA GLY A 837 -80.98 -33.02 82.48
C GLY A 837 -82.47 -33.00 82.10
N TYR A 838 -83.04 -34.10 81.56
CA TYR A 838 -84.47 -34.17 81.22
C TYR A 838 -85.11 -35.54 81.53
N ILE A 839 -86.35 -35.53 82.01
CA ILE A 839 -87.18 -36.72 82.24
C ILE A 839 -88.03 -37.03 81.00
N PHE A 840 -87.99 -38.28 80.52
CA PHE A 840 -88.80 -38.74 79.39
C PHE A 840 -90.29 -38.87 79.77
N LYS A 841 -91.20 -38.43 78.89
CA LYS A 841 -92.66 -38.44 79.11
C LYS A 841 -93.42 -39.38 78.17
N GLY A 842 -92.71 -40.15 77.35
CA GLY A 842 -93.24 -41.06 76.34
C GLY A 842 -93.21 -40.50 74.92
N TRP A 843 -93.59 -41.35 73.97
CA TRP A 843 -93.66 -41.04 72.54
C TRP A 843 -95.01 -40.44 72.11
N TYR A 844 -94.97 -39.51 71.15
CA TYR A 844 -96.14 -38.77 70.68
C TYR A 844 -96.20 -38.77 69.15
N LEU A 845 -97.42 -38.78 68.59
CA LEU A 845 -97.64 -38.54 67.16
C LEU A 845 -97.38 -37.06 66.82
N GLU A 846 -97.23 -36.74 65.53
CA GLU A 846 -96.95 -35.36 65.08
C GLU A 846 -98.10 -34.37 65.40
N ASP A 847 -99.31 -34.87 65.68
CA ASP A 847 -100.45 -34.05 66.14
C ASP A 847 -100.41 -33.71 67.65
N GLY A 848 -99.46 -34.27 68.40
CA GLY A 848 -99.29 -34.06 69.84
C GLY A 848 -100.06 -35.04 70.74
N THR A 849 -100.69 -36.08 70.19
CA THR A 849 -101.32 -37.17 70.95
C THR A 849 -100.26 -38.16 71.46
N LYS A 850 -100.35 -38.60 72.74
CA LYS A 850 -99.45 -39.64 73.26
C LYS A 850 -99.79 -40.98 72.61
N TYR A 851 -98.77 -41.68 72.11
CA TYR A 851 -98.93 -42.98 71.47
C TYR A 851 -99.12 -44.10 72.51
N ASP A 852 -99.95 -45.08 72.17
CA ASP A 852 -100.20 -46.29 72.94
C ASP A 852 -99.66 -47.50 72.14
N PHE A 853 -98.67 -48.18 72.71
CA PHE A 853 -97.93 -49.25 72.02
C PHE A 853 -98.70 -50.57 71.91
N GLU A 854 -99.89 -50.68 72.51
CA GLU A 854 -100.84 -51.77 72.23
C GLU A 854 -101.60 -51.58 70.89
N LEU A 855 -101.42 -50.45 70.20
CA LEU A 855 -102.06 -50.18 68.90
C LEU A 855 -101.31 -50.80 67.72
N LYS A 856 -102.08 -51.41 66.80
CA LYS A 856 -101.56 -52.04 65.58
C LYS A 856 -101.18 -51.02 64.51
N VAL A 857 -99.98 -51.16 63.97
CA VAL A 857 -99.41 -50.31 62.93
C VAL A 857 -99.92 -50.74 61.56
N THR A 858 -100.69 -49.88 60.89
CA THR A 858 -101.27 -50.18 59.55
C THR A 858 -100.71 -49.33 58.41
N GLU A 859 -99.87 -48.34 58.72
CA GLU A 859 -99.18 -47.44 57.80
C GLU A 859 -97.86 -46.97 58.42
N ASN A 860 -97.07 -46.17 57.68
CA ASN A 860 -95.82 -45.63 58.23
C ASN A 860 -96.14 -44.62 59.35
N LEU A 861 -95.57 -44.80 60.53
CA LEU A 861 -95.78 -43.91 61.67
C LEU A 861 -94.52 -43.13 62.01
N LYS A 862 -94.71 -41.97 62.63
CA LYS A 862 -93.64 -41.13 63.12
C LYS A 862 -93.93 -40.72 64.56
N LEU A 863 -93.01 -41.09 65.43
CA LEU A 863 -93.11 -40.94 66.88
C LEU A 863 -92.03 -39.99 67.37
N LEU A 864 -92.44 -38.96 68.08
CA LEU A 864 -91.60 -37.87 68.59
C LEU A 864 -91.45 -38.01 70.11
N ALA A 865 -90.23 -37.95 70.60
CA ALA A 865 -89.96 -37.94 72.03
C ALA A 865 -90.40 -36.62 72.69
N LYS A 866 -90.92 -36.70 73.92
CA LYS A 866 -91.27 -35.53 74.74
C LYS A 866 -90.56 -35.56 76.10
N TRP A 867 -90.03 -34.40 76.49
CA TRP A 867 -89.09 -34.21 77.59
C TRP A 867 -89.58 -33.12 78.56
N GLU A 868 -89.13 -33.17 79.82
CA GLU A 868 -89.36 -32.16 80.87
C GLU A 868 -88.05 -31.97 81.66
N GLU A 869 -87.66 -30.73 82.01
CA GLU A 869 -86.34 -30.42 82.59
C GLU A 869 -86.17 -30.91 84.03
N ASP A 870 -84.98 -31.43 84.33
CA ASP A 870 -84.55 -31.92 85.64
C ASP A 870 -83.46 -30.99 86.22
N SER A 871 -83.79 -30.22 87.26
CA SER A 871 -83.06 -29.00 87.61
C SER A 871 -82.11 -29.14 88.82
N THR A 872 -80.94 -29.77 88.65
CA THR A 872 -79.82 -29.67 89.62
C THR A 872 -78.43 -29.58 88.98
N ASP A 873 -77.65 -28.64 89.53
CA ASP A 873 -76.48 -27.91 89.02
C ASP A 873 -75.07 -28.58 89.22
N THR A 874 -74.06 -27.99 88.57
CA THR A 874 -72.61 -27.89 88.90
C THR A 874 -71.49 -28.84 88.34
N THR A 875 -70.46 -28.17 87.77
CA THR A 875 -68.97 -28.36 87.87
C THR A 875 -68.08 -28.80 86.68
N ASN A 876 -67.01 -28.01 86.50
CA ASN A 876 -65.77 -28.12 85.70
C ASN A 876 -64.64 -28.79 86.58
N PRO A 877 -63.32 -28.95 86.26
CA PRO A 877 -62.48 -28.63 85.06
C PRO A 877 -61.59 -29.83 84.56
N SER A 878 -60.63 -29.76 83.61
CA SER A 878 -59.34 -29.03 83.62
C SER A 878 -58.53 -29.03 82.30
N GLU A 879 -57.73 -27.97 82.12
CA GLU A 879 -56.75 -27.62 81.04
C GLU A 879 -55.28 -28.03 81.43
N PRO A 880 -54.15 -27.63 80.76
CA PRO A 880 -53.88 -27.05 79.41
C PRO A 880 -52.67 -27.74 78.67
N THR A 881 -52.20 -27.28 77.49
CA THR A 881 -51.03 -26.36 77.33
C THR A 881 -50.72 -25.99 75.85
N ASN A 882 -50.23 -24.76 75.64
CA ASN A 882 -49.66 -24.14 74.41
C ASN A 882 -48.72 -22.97 74.90
N PRO A 883 -47.77 -22.35 74.16
CA PRO A 883 -47.93 -21.58 72.90
C PRO A 883 -46.77 -21.84 71.89
N THR A 884 -46.38 -21.06 70.84
CA THR A 884 -46.54 -19.63 70.45
C THR A 884 -46.24 -19.42 68.94
N ASN A 885 -46.46 -18.21 68.41
CA ASN A 885 -46.03 -17.69 67.09
C ASN A 885 -45.51 -16.23 67.28
N PRO A 886 -44.60 -15.66 66.44
CA PRO A 886 -45.01 -14.52 65.57
C PRO A 886 -44.15 -14.25 64.29
N THR A 887 -44.50 -13.18 63.57
CA THR A 887 -44.12 -12.81 62.18
C THR A 887 -43.03 -11.72 61.99
N ASN A 888 -42.23 -11.85 60.90
CA ASN A 888 -41.64 -10.87 59.94
C ASN A 888 -41.00 -9.51 60.37
N PRO A 889 -39.81 -9.15 59.83
CA PRO A 889 -39.66 -7.85 59.11
C PRO A 889 -38.62 -7.82 57.94
N THR A 890 -38.56 -6.69 57.21
CA THR A 890 -37.73 -6.42 55.99
C THR A 890 -36.56 -5.43 56.23
N GLU A 891 -35.58 -5.39 55.29
CA GLU A 891 -34.49 -4.38 55.07
C GLU A 891 -33.30 -4.34 56.07
N PRO A 892 -32.10 -3.79 55.71
CA PRO A 892 -31.73 -3.01 54.51
C PRO A 892 -30.46 -3.46 53.73
N THR A 893 -30.19 -2.78 52.60
CA THR A 893 -29.00 -2.89 51.74
C THR A 893 -27.69 -2.33 52.35
N LYS A 894 -26.53 -2.90 51.98
CA LYS A 894 -25.19 -2.26 52.08
C LYS A 894 -24.21 -2.85 51.03
N PRO A 895 -23.06 -2.20 50.75
CA PRO A 895 -22.83 -1.46 49.52
C PRO A 895 -22.02 -2.24 48.47
N THR A 896 -22.30 -1.98 47.19
CA THR A 896 -21.41 -2.33 46.08
C THR A 896 -20.07 -1.62 46.20
N VAL A 897 -18.97 -2.35 46.06
CA VAL A 897 -17.68 -1.78 45.66
C VAL A 897 -17.85 -1.17 44.26
N PRO A 898 -17.29 0.01 43.95
CA PRO A 898 -17.31 0.52 42.59
C PRO A 898 -16.52 -0.43 41.69
N THR A 899 -17.17 -1.00 40.68
CA THR A 899 -16.44 -1.37 39.47
C THR A 899 -15.81 -0.11 38.92
N GLU A 900 -14.54 -0.20 38.53
CA GLU A 900 -13.92 0.83 37.70
C GLU A 900 -14.79 1.07 36.46
N PRO A 901 -14.85 2.30 35.93
CA PRO A 901 -15.47 2.52 34.64
C PRO A 901 -14.80 1.58 33.64
N SER A 902 -15.60 0.76 32.95
CA SER A 902 -15.15 0.06 31.75
C SER A 902 -14.43 1.08 30.87
N GLU A 903 -13.19 0.79 30.47
CA GLU A 903 -12.52 1.58 29.44
C GLU A 903 -13.51 1.75 28.28
N PRO A 904 -13.67 2.97 27.74
CA PRO A 904 -14.58 3.17 26.62
C PRO A 904 -14.10 2.28 25.48
N GLY A 905 -14.89 1.24 25.19
CA GLY A 905 -14.58 0.28 24.14
C GLY A 905 -14.20 1.05 22.89
N ASN A 906 -12.99 0.78 22.38
CA ASN A 906 -12.41 1.48 21.25
C ASN A 906 -13.48 1.57 20.15
N PRO A 907 -13.95 2.77 19.77
CA PRO A 907 -15.12 2.89 18.92
C PRO A 907 -14.85 2.14 17.63
N SER A 908 -15.64 1.10 17.37
CA SER A 908 -15.64 0.43 16.07
C SER A 908 -15.88 1.51 15.04
N LYS A 909 -14.83 1.78 14.23
CA LYS A 909 -14.82 2.85 13.24
C LYS A 909 -16.09 2.67 12.41
N PRO A 910 -17.05 3.62 12.43
CA PRO A 910 -18.39 3.35 11.95
C PRO A 910 -18.30 2.86 10.52
N GLU A 911 -18.90 1.70 10.26
CA GLU A 911 -18.84 1.02 8.97
C GLU A 911 -19.51 1.92 7.92
N LYS A 912 -18.71 2.78 7.29
CA LYS A 912 -19.23 3.81 6.39
C LYS A 912 -19.90 3.09 5.22
N PRO A 913 -21.19 3.33 4.96
CA PRO A 913 -21.95 2.61 3.95
C PRO A 913 -21.38 2.86 2.56
N ALA A 914 -21.43 1.82 1.72
CA ALA A 914 -20.92 1.81 0.34
C ALA A 914 -21.18 3.10 -0.44
N ASN A 915 -20.15 3.56 -1.16
CA ASN A 915 -20.21 4.73 -2.03
C ASN A 915 -21.21 4.53 -3.18
N THR A 916 -21.75 5.63 -3.71
CA THR A 916 -22.80 5.60 -4.75
C THR A 916 -22.38 6.37 -6.00
N ILE A 917 -21.10 6.28 -6.38
CA ILE A 917 -20.55 7.05 -7.49
C ILE A 917 -21.15 6.53 -8.81
N LYS A 918 -21.63 7.46 -9.63
CA LYS A 918 -22.25 7.20 -10.94
C LYS A 918 -21.62 8.02 -12.05
N GLU A 919 -21.06 9.17 -11.71
CA GLU A 919 -20.42 10.10 -12.64
C GLU A 919 -18.97 10.32 -12.24
N ILE A 920 -18.09 10.44 -13.23
CA ILE A 920 -16.66 10.73 -13.02
C ILE A 920 -16.26 11.85 -13.98
N THR A 921 -15.63 12.90 -13.47
CA THR A 921 -14.90 13.87 -14.31
C THR A 921 -13.41 13.56 -14.26
N LEU A 922 -12.84 13.17 -15.40
CA LEU A 922 -11.39 13.12 -15.60
C LEU A 922 -10.86 14.54 -15.86
N ILE A 923 -9.80 14.96 -15.19
CA ILE A 923 -9.12 16.23 -15.46
C ILE A 923 -7.68 15.94 -15.84
N GLY A 924 -7.35 16.30 -17.09
CA GLY A 924 -6.04 16.08 -17.70
C GLY A 924 -6.10 15.55 -19.12
N GLY A 925 -5.05 15.83 -19.90
CA GLY A 925 -4.90 15.39 -21.28
C GLY A 925 -4.73 13.88 -21.42
N ARG A 926 -4.67 13.39 -22.67
CA ARG A 926 -4.39 11.96 -22.94
C ARG A 926 -2.97 11.55 -22.53
N ASP A 927 -2.06 12.52 -22.45
CA ASP A 927 -0.67 12.30 -22.03
C ASP A 927 -0.53 12.17 -20.50
N THR A 928 -1.50 12.69 -19.73
CA THR A 928 -1.50 12.62 -18.24
C THR A 928 -2.52 11.62 -17.68
N LEU A 929 -3.60 11.35 -18.41
CA LEU A 929 -4.59 10.29 -18.17
C LEU A 929 -4.99 9.68 -19.51
N THR A 930 -4.49 8.49 -19.86
CA THR A 930 -4.66 7.90 -21.20
C THR A 930 -6.11 7.47 -21.49
N GLU A 931 -6.38 7.04 -22.73
CA GLU A 931 -7.67 6.42 -23.09
C GLU A 931 -7.93 5.09 -22.35
N ASN A 932 -6.89 4.44 -21.80
CA ASN A 932 -7.07 3.22 -21.02
C ASN A 932 -7.87 3.47 -19.73
N ILE A 933 -7.69 4.64 -19.11
CA ILE A 933 -8.49 5.07 -17.95
C ILE A 933 -9.98 5.13 -18.28
N GLU A 934 -10.35 5.66 -19.46
CA GLU A 934 -11.74 5.70 -19.91
C GLU A 934 -12.30 4.29 -20.15
N ASN A 935 -11.49 3.40 -20.74
CA ASN A 935 -11.87 1.99 -20.97
C ASN A 935 -12.11 1.22 -19.67
N GLN A 936 -11.33 1.48 -18.62
CA GLN A 936 -11.49 0.88 -17.29
C GLN A 936 -12.73 1.45 -16.56
N LEU A 937 -13.03 2.74 -16.76
CA LEU A 937 -14.11 3.44 -16.07
C LEU A 937 -15.44 3.49 -16.84
N LYS A 938 -15.53 2.87 -18.02
CA LYS A 938 -16.72 2.84 -18.91
C LYS A 938 -18.05 2.42 -18.28
N LYS A 939 -18.04 1.83 -17.08
CA LYS A 939 -19.23 1.50 -16.27
C LYS A 939 -19.88 2.72 -15.60
N PHE A 940 -19.14 3.83 -15.50
CA PHE A 940 -19.61 5.12 -15.00
C PHE A 940 -19.91 6.08 -16.15
N LYS A 941 -20.72 7.11 -15.90
CA LYS A 941 -20.88 8.22 -16.84
C LYS A 941 -19.64 9.11 -16.78
N LEU A 942 -18.81 9.04 -17.82
CA LEU A 942 -17.56 9.79 -17.89
C LEU A 942 -17.75 11.16 -18.54
N ASN A 943 -17.05 12.15 -17.98
CA ASN A 943 -16.77 13.45 -18.56
C ASN A 943 -15.25 13.66 -18.51
N ARG A 944 -14.67 14.41 -19.45
CA ARG A 944 -13.25 14.82 -19.39
C ARG A 944 -13.11 16.30 -19.67
N ILE A 945 -12.32 16.98 -18.84
CA ILE A 945 -11.92 18.38 -19.04
C ILE A 945 -10.41 18.40 -19.28
N TYR A 946 -10.00 18.83 -20.47
CA TYR A 946 -8.61 18.82 -20.91
C TYR A 946 -8.36 19.80 -22.06
N GLY A 947 -7.13 20.29 -22.16
CA GLY A 947 -6.58 20.95 -23.34
C GLY A 947 -5.43 20.16 -23.98
N LYS A 948 -4.72 20.77 -24.94
CA LYS A 948 -3.49 20.21 -25.54
C LYS A 948 -2.30 20.15 -24.56
N ASP A 949 -2.34 20.97 -23.51
CA ASP A 949 -1.30 21.12 -22.49
C ASP A 949 -1.93 21.62 -21.18
N ARG A 950 -1.11 21.72 -20.13
CA ARG A 950 -1.53 22.18 -18.78
C ARG A 950 -2.17 23.58 -18.76
N TYR A 951 -1.72 24.48 -19.63
CA TYR A 951 -2.23 25.85 -19.69
C TYR A 951 -3.63 25.86 -20.31
N GLU A 952 -3.82 25.15 -21.41
CA GLU A 952 -5.15 24.98 -22.00
C GLU A 952 -6.07 24.12 -21.12
N THR A 953 -5.59 23.10 -20.39
CA THR A 953 -6.41 22.41 -19.38
C THR A 953 -6.88 23.39 -18.30
N SER A 954 -6.02 24.32 -17.84
CA SER A 954 -6.43 25.35 -16.88
C SER A 954 -7.53 26.28 -17.43
N VAL A 955 -7.43 26.66 -18.71
CA VAL A 955 -8.48 27.39 -19.43
C VAL A 955 -9.77 26.57 -19.49
N LYS A 956 -9.70 25.30 -19.89
CA LYS A 956 -10.85 24.39 -20.04
C LYS A 956 -11.56 24.10 -18.72
N VAL A 957 -10.84 24.04 -17.60
CA VAL A 957 -11.45 23.98 -16.27
C VAL A 957 -12.11 25.31 -15.91
N SER A 958 -11.48 26.45 -16.23
CA SER A 958 -12.07 27.77 -15.98
C SER A 958 -13.28 28.11 -16.87
N GLU A 959 -13.44 27.47 -18.04
CA GLU A 959 -14.63 27.56 -18.90
C GLU A 959 -15.90 27.08 -18.18
N THR A 960 -15.77 26.26 -17.13
CA THR A 960 -16.89 25.87 -16.25
C THR A 960 -17.43 27.04 -15.40
N TYR A 961 -16.70 28.14 -15.30
CA TYR A 961 -17.14 29.40 -14.69
C TYR A 961 -17.73 30.30 -15.77
N SER A 962 -19.00 30.70 -15.59
CA SER A 962 -19.68 31.61 -16.52
C SER A 962 -19.03 33.00 -16.58
N LYS A 963 -18.64 33.52 -15.41
CA LYS A 963 -17.80 34.70 -15.18
C LYS A 963 -17.03 34.51 -13.87
N SER A 964 -15.90 35.19 -13.72
CA SER A 964 -15.32 35.47 -12.40
C SER A 964 -14.66 36.84 -12.37
N LYS A 965 -14.81 37.56 -11.25
CA LYS A 965 -14.15 38.85 -11.03
C LYS A 965 -12.71 38.74 -10.54
N LEU A 966 -12.31 37.54 -10.13
CA LEU A 966 -11.01 37.24 -9.57
C LEU A 966 -10.47 35.95 -10.21
N VAL A 967 -9.19 35.94 -10.57
CA VAL A 967 -8.47 34.73 -10.99
C VAL A 967 -7.26 34.56 -10.08
N LEU A 968 -6.98 33.33 -9.66
CA LEU A 968 -5.68 32.98 -9.08
C LEU A 968 -4.78 32.52 -10.23
N LEU A 969 -3.61 33.13 -10.35
CA LEU A 969 -2.61 32.73 -11.34
C LEU A 969 -1.45 32.06 -10.59
N ALA A 970 -1.19 30.81 -10.95
CA ALA A 970 -0.15 29.96 -10.39
C ALA A 970 0.89 29.61 -11.47
N SER A 971 2.08 29.17 -11.08
CA SER A 971 3.05 28.63 -12.04
C SER A 971 2.50 27.35 -12.65
N GLY A 972 2.61 27.19 -13.98
CA GLY A 972 2.43 25.88 -14.61
C GLY A 972 3.70 25.05 -14.60
N GLU A 973 4.84 25.60 -14.18
CA GLU A 973 6.17 25.03 -14.41
C GLU A 973 6.78 24.45 -13.12
N LYS A 974 6.38 24.96 -11.94
CA LYS A 974 6.84 24.49 -10.63
C LYS A 974 5.68 24.36 -9.65
N TYR A 975 5.41 23.17 -9.12
CA TYR A 975 4.30 22.85 -8.22
C TYR A 975 4.30 23.56 -6.85
N THR A 976 5.35 24.33 -6.55
CA THR A 976 5.85 24.49 -5.18
C THR A 976 5.04 25.44 -4.33
N ASP A 977 4.34 26.39 -4.96
CA ASP A 977 3.76 27.55 -4.29
C ASP A 977 2.23 27.47 -4.24
N GLU A 978 1.65 26.77 -5.21
CA GLU A 978 0.22 26.74 -5.52
C GLU A 978 -0.55 25.57 -4.91
N LEU A 979 0.12 24.56 -4.32
CA LEU A 979 -0.55 23.45 -3.61
C LEU A 979 -1.48 23.92 -2.49
N THR A 980 -1.21 25.10 -1.92
CA THR A 980 -2.06 25.72 -0.89
C THR A 980 -3.15 26.64 -1.47
N ALA A 981 -3.05 27.01 -2.76
CA ALA A 981 -3.92 27.98 -3.41
C ALA A 981 -5.38 27.49 -3.53
N THR A 982 -5.62 26.17 -3.61
CA THR A 982 -6.97 25.63 -3.83
C THR A 982 -7.99 26.04 -2.78
N VAL A 983 -7.60 26.06 -1.49
CA VAL A 983 -8.51 26.45 -0.41
C VAL A 983 -8.86 27.95 -0.53
N LEU A 984 -7.89 28.77 -0.92
CA LEU A 984 -8.10 30.20 -1.17
C LEU A 984 -8.96 30.42 -2.43
N ALA A 985 -8.70 29.71 -3.51
CA ALA A 985 -9.46 29.75 -4.77
C ALA A 985 -10.95 29.43 -4.55
N ASN A 986 -11.23 28.33 -3.85
CA ASN A 986 -12.58 27.92 -3.49
C ASN A 986 -13.30 28.99 -2.65
N LYS A 987 -12.61 29.61 -1.68
CA LYS A 987 -13.21 30.66 -0.82
C LYS A 987 -13.38 32.02 -1.49
N LEU A 988 -12.74 32.24 -2.62
CA LEU A 988 -12.93 33.43 -3.45
C LEU A 988 -13.85 33.19 -4.67
N ASP A 989 -14.41 31.97 -4.81
CA ASP A 989 -15.14 31.49 -6.00
C ASP A 989 -14.41 31.80 -7.32
N ALA A 990 -13.10 31.55 -7.33
CA ALA A 990 -12.20 31.91 -8.41
C ALA A 990 -11.50 30.68 -8.99
N PRO A 991 -11.34 30.58 -10.33
CA PRO A 991 -10.53 29.54 -10.93
C PRO A 991 -9.03 29.78 -10.65
N ILE A 992 -8.29 28.68 -10.53
CA ILE A 992 -6.83 28.69 -10.67
C ILE A 992 -6.52 28.53 -12.16
N MET A 993 -5.70 29.43 -12.70
CA MET A 993 -5.13 29.31 -14.04
C MET A 993 -3.60 29.28 -13.96
N LEU A 994 -2.97 28.67 -14.96
CA LEU A 994 -1.53 28.46 -14.98
C LEU A 994 -0.83 29.46 -15.92
N THR A 995 0.34 29.94 -15.52
CA THR A 995 1.22 30.79 -16.34
C THR A 995 2.62 30.19 -16.44
N ARG A 996 3.37 30.57 -17.47
CA ARG A 996 4.83 30.37 -17.44
C ARG A 996 5.45 31.39 -16.48
N LYS A 997 6.67 31.14 -16.01
CA LYS A 997 7.40 32.06 -15.12
C LYS A 997 7.43 33.49 -15.68
N ASP A 998 7.72 33.64 -16.97
CA ASP A 998 8.06 34.94 -17.58
C ASP A 998 7.05 35.46 -18.61
N ALA A 999 6.01 34.69 -18.95
CA ALA A 999 4.99 35.09 -19.92
C ALA A 999 3.64 34.40 -19.67
N ILE A 1000 2.55 35.11 -19.93
CA ILE A 1000 1.19 34.54 -19.87
C ILE A 1000 0.86 33.91 -21.22
N PRO A 1001 0.52 32.61 -21.30
CA PRO A 1001 0.03 31.98 -22.53
C PRO A 1001 -1.16 32.76 -23.11
N ALA A 1002 -1.21 32.89 -24.44
CA ALA A 1002 -2.20 33.73 -25.11
C ALA A 1002 -3.64 33.25 -24.85
N GLU A 1003 -3.84 31.93 -24.76
CA GLU A 1003 -5.09 31.28 -24.36
C GLU A 1003 -5.52 31.64 -22.93
N VAL A 1004 -4.58 31.62 -21.97
CA VAL A 1004 -4.83 32.00 -20.57
C VAL A 1004 -5.18 33.48 -20.50
N LYS A 1005 -4.45 34.33 -21.22
CA LYS A 1005 -4.73 35.78 -21.29
C LYS A 1005 -6.09 36.08 -21.92
N ALA A 1006 -6.48 35.37 -22.97
CA ALA A 1006 -7.81 35.46 -23.56
C ALA A 1006 -8.91 35.03 -22.57
N GLU A 1007 -8.63 34.01 -21.77
CA GLU A 1007 -9.59 33.48 -20.79
C GLU A 1007 -9.79 34.37 -19.57
N ILE A 1008 -8.74 35.03 -19.04
CA ILE A 1008 -8.89 36.07 -17.99
C ILE A 1008 -9.86 37.17 -18.48
N ASN A 1009 -9.74 37.56 -19.76
CA ASN A 1009 -10.66 38.51 -20.39
C ASN A 1009 -12.07 37.93 -20.57
N ARG A 1010 -12.22 36.66 -21.00
CA ARG A 1010 -13.53 35.99 -21.14
C ARG A 1010 -14.27 35.93 -19.81
N LEU A 1011 -13.59 35.57 -18.72
CA LEU A 1011 -14.11 35.56 -17.36
C LEU A 1011 -14.58 36.95 -16.89
N GLY A 1012 -14.05 38.02 -17.49
CA GLY A 1012 -14.37 39.40 -17.12
C GLY A 1012 -13.76 39.81 -15.78
N ALA A 1013 -12.58 39.25 -15.49
CA ALA A 1013 -11.84 39.48 -14.26
C ALA A 1013 -11.40 40.95 -14.15
N SER A 1014 -11.36 41.45 -12.91
CA SER A 1014 -10.84 42.79 -12.58
C SER A 1014 -9.69 42.73 -11.57
N LYS A 1015 -9.51 41.58 -10.91
CA LYS A 1015 -8.41 41.30 -9.99
C LYS A 1015 -7.73 39.98 -10.35
N VAL A 1016 -6.41 39.93 -10.25
CA VAL A 1016 -5.62 38.69 -10.34
C VAL A 1016 -4.79 38.56 -9.07
N ILE A 1017 -4.83 37.38 -8.45
CA ILE A 1017 -3.95 37.03 -7.33
C ILE A 1017 -2.84 36.13 -7.89
N LEU A 1018 -1.60 36.61 -7.88
CA LEU A 1018 -0.42 35.79 -8.19
C LEU A 1018 -0.08 34.97 -6.95
N VAL A 1019 -0.17 33.65 -7.03
CA VAL A 1019 0.28 32.76 -5.95
C VAL A 1019 1.66 32.24 -6.33
N GLY A 1020 2.66 32.66 -5.54
CA GLY A 1020 4.06 32.31 -5.71
C GLY A 1020 5.01 33.50 -5.71
N GLY A 1021 6.28 33.17 -5.43
CA GLY A 1021 7.38 34.11 -5.44
C GLY A 1021 7.68 34.67 -6.85
N ARG A 1022 8.60 35.64 -6.93
CA ARG A 1022 9.07 36.16 -8.22
C ARG A 1022 9.79 35.10 -9.06
N ASP A 1023 10.33 34.06 -8.42
CA ASP A 1023 11.01 32.94 -9.09
C ASP A 1023 10.07 31.93 -9.74
N SER A 1024 8.80 31.93 -9.31
CA SER A 1024 7.71 31.09 -9.84
C SER A 1024 6.84 31.84 -10.84
N ILE A 1025 6.63 33.15 -10.61
CA ILE A 1025 5.89 34.08 -11.48
C ILE A 1025 6.61 35.44 -11.45
N SER A 1026 7.35 35.79 -12.52
CA SER A 1026 8.22 36.97 -12.54
C SER A 1026 7.44 38.30 -12.66
N GLU A 1027 8.16 39.41 -12.56
CA GLU A 1027 7.58 40.73 -12.78
C GLU A 1027 7.14 40.98 -14.23
N LYS A 1028 7.58 40.15 -15.20
CA LYS A 1028 7.11 40.27 -16.60
C LYS A 1028 5.63 39.92 -16.70
N VAL A 1029 5.23 38.80 -16.08
CA VAL A 1029 3.81 38.40 -15.93
C VAL A 1029 3.00 39.46 -15.20
N GLU A 1030 3.57 40.07 -14.14
CA GLU A 1030 2.92 41.15 -13.40
C GLU A 1030 2.70 42.40 -14.26
N LYS A 1031 3.70 42.79 -15.08
CA LYS A 1031 3.59 43.90 -16.05
C LYS A 1031 2.58 43.61 -17.16
N GLU A 1032 2.49 42.37 -17.64
CA GLU A 1032 1.47 41.93 -18.61
C GLU A 1032 0.03 42.06 -18.09
N LEU A 1033 -0.15 42.06 -16.77
CA LEU A 1033 -1.44 42.18 -16.07
C LEU A 1033 -1.72 43.60 -15.56
N SER A 1034 -0.96 44.61 -15.98
CA SER A 1034 -1.10 46.01 -15.53
C SER A 1034 -2.48 46.65 -15.74
N SER A 1035 -3.38 46.04 -16.54
CA SER A 1035 -4.79 46.44 -16.66
C SER A 1035 -5.72 45.88 -15.58
N TYR A 1036 -5.23 45.00 -14.70
CA TYR A 1036 -5.96 44.38 -13.59
C TYR A 1036 -5.46 44.90 -12.24
N THR A 1037 -6.27 44.77 -11.20
CA THR A 1037 -5.77 44.90 -9.82
C THR A 1037 -4.95 43.65 -9.49
N ILE A 1038 -3.67 43.80 -9.15
CA ILE A 1038 -2.80 42.66 -8.83
C ILE A 1038 -2.58 42.59 -7.31
N GLU A 1039 -2.67 41.38 -6.75
CA GLU A 1039 -2.16 41.04 -5.43
C GLU A 1039 -1.20 39.86 -5.59
N ARG A 1040 -0.08 39.85 -4.85
CA ARG A 1040 0.87 38.74 -4.85
C ARG A 1040 0.94 38.11 -3.47
N ILE A 1041 0.81 36.79 -3.42
CA ILE A 1041 0.99 35.97 -2.23
C ILE A 1041 2.16 35.02 -2.50
N GLY A 1042 3.36 35.46 -2.12
CA GLY A 1042 4.60 34.72 -2.28
C GLY A 1042 5.58 35.08 -1.16
N GLY A 1043 6.15 34.07 -0.52
CA GLY A 1043 7.22 34.20 0.46
C GLY A 1043 8.61 34.07 -0.17
N PRO A 1044 9.69 34.09 0.64
CA PRO A 1044 11.04 33.74 0.19
C PRO A 1044 11.15 32.27 -0.26
N ASP A 1045 10.29 31.38 0.23
CA ASP A 1045 10.23 29.98 -0.19
C ASP A 1045 8.78 29.44 -0.17
N ARG A 1046 8.63 28.15 -0.48
CA ARG A 1046 7.33 27.44 -0.49
C ARG A 1046 6.67 27.35 0.88
N TYR A 1047 7.45 27.24 1.96
CA TYR A 1047 6.95 27.11 3.34
C TYR A 1047 6.35 28.44 3.80
N ASP A 1048 7.07 29.56 3.58
CA ASP A 1048 6.54 30.89 3.85
C ASP A 1048 5.40 31.29 2.91
N THR A 1049 5.41 30.83 1.65
CA THR A 1049 4.26 31.01 0.73
C THR A 1049 3.01 30.30 1.26
N ALA A 1050 3.12 29.04 1.67
CA ALA A 1050 2.05 28.29 2.32
C ALA A 1050 1.52 28.99 3.59
N ILE A 1051 2.41 29.55 4.40
CA ILE A 1051 2.04 30.35 5.59
C ILE A 1051 1.27 31.61 5.19
N LEU A 1052 1.66 32.32 4.13
CA LEU A 1052 0.98 33.52 3.65
C LEU A 1052 -0.41 33.21 3.07
N VAL A 1053 -0.54 32.16 2.24
CA VAL A 1053 -1.83 31.67 1.75
C VAL A 1053 -2.70 31.22 2.93
N GLY A 1054 -2.14 30.50 3.90
CA GLY A 1054 -2.82 30.09 5.11
C GLY A 1054 -3.31 31.24 5.99
N LYS A 1055 -2.61 32.39 6.04
CA LYS A 1055 -3.11 33.61 6.69
C LYS A 1055 -4.39 34.11 6.02
N GLN A 1056 -4.44 34.15 4.69
CA GLN A 1056 -5.62 34.57 3.93
C GLN A 1056 -6.78 33.59 4.14
N VAL A 1057 -6.53 32.28 4.04
CA VAL A 1057 -7.53 31.23 4.32
C VAL A 1057 -8.12 31.39 5.72
N ARG A 1058 -7.29 31.47 6.78
CA ARG A 1058 -7.78 31.66 8.17
C ARG A 1058 -8.54 32.97 8.39
N GLY A 1059 -8.19 34.02 7.64
CA GLY A 1059 -8.89 35.31 7.63
C GLY A 1059 -10.29 35.20 7.03
N LEU A 1060 -10.42 34.48 5.91
CA LEU A 1060 -11.68 34.31 5.16
C LEU A 1060 -12.61 33.26 5.79
N THR A 1061 -12.07 32.14 6.27
CA THR A 1061 -12.87 31.00 6.78
C THR A 1061 -13.17 31.08 8.27
N GLY A 1062 -12.36 31.81 9.04
CA GLY A 1062 -12.42 31.82 10.50
C GLY A 1062 -11.93 30.52 11.17
N LYS A 1063 -11.53 29.48 10.42
CA LYS A 1063 -10.96 28.22 10.93
C LYS A 1063 -9.55 28.48 11.48
N LYS A 1064 -9.47 28.96 12.72
CA LYS A 1064 -8.22 29.47 13.31
C LYS A 1064 -7.41 28.44 14.09
N SER A 1065 -8.02 27.34 14.53
CA SER A 1065 -7.45 26.38 15.48
C SER A 1065 -6.86 25.12 14.86
N GLU A 1066 -7.02 24.89 13.56
CA GLU A 1066 -6.62 23.63 12.91
C GLU A 1066 -5.95 23.92 11.56
N ALA A 1067 -5.04 23.05 11.15
CA ALA A 1067 -4.35 23.09 9.86
C ALA A 1067 -4.00 21.68 9.38
N ILE A 1068 -3.74 21.55 8.09
CA ILE A 1068 -3.11 20.36 7.51
C ILE A 1068 -1.60 20.60 7.40
N LEU A 1069 -0.80 19.56 7.59
CA LEU A 1069 0.65 19.56 7.33
C LEU A 1069 0.99 18.43 6.36
N VAL A 1070 1.70 18.76 5.29
CA VAL A 1070 2.13 17.81 4.25
C VAL A 1070 3.56 18.10 3.83
N ASP A 1071 4.19 17.13 3.18
CA ASP A 1071 5.49 17.34 2.55
C ASP A 1071 5.42 18.48 1.53
N GLY A 1072 6.35 19.42 1.64
CA GLY A 1072 6.56 20.49 0.67
C GLY A 1072 7.50 20.07 -0.47
N SER A 1073 8.26 18.99 -0.32
CA SER A 1073 9.22 18.48 -1.32
C SER A 1073 8.62 17.48 -2.30
N ASN A 1074 7.40 16.98 -2.04
CA ASN A 1074 6.66 16.07 -2.90
C ASN A 1074 5.16 16.42 -2.91
N PHE A 1075 4.56 16.59 -4.09
CA PHE A 1075 3.21 17.13 -4.25
C PHE A 1075 2.00 16.21 -3.95
N PRO A 1076 2.04 14.86 -4.13
CA PRO A 1076 0.82 14.05 -4.18
C PRO A 1076 -0.01 14.08 -2.90
N ASP A 1077 0.63 14.04 -1.72
CA ASP A 1077 -0.08 14.05 -0.44
C ASP A 1077 -0.77 15.40 -0.19
N ALA A 1078 -0.19 16.51 -0.65
CA ALA A 1078 -0.83 17.83 -0.60
C ALA A 1078 -2.09 17.90 -1.47
N ILE A 1079 -2.06 17.28 -2.66
CA ILE A 1079 -3.22 17.20 -3.54
C ILE A 1079 -4.28 16.26 -2.95
N ALA A 1080 -3.90 15.09 -2.45
CA ALA A 1080 -4.80 14.16 -1.75
C ALA A 1080 -5.53 14.85 -0.58
N MET A 1081 -4.80 15.57 0.26
CA MET A 1081 -5.35 16.33 1.39
C MET A 1081 -6.22 17.53 0.99
N THR A 1082 -6.20 17.97 -0.27
CA THR A 1082 -6.97 19.14 -0.72
C THR A 1082 -8.48 18.92 -0.56
N SER A 1083 -8.96 17.70 -0.78
CA SER A 1083 -10.35 17.29 -0.50
C SER A 1083 -10.80 17.67 0.93
N MET A 1084 -9.96 17.43 1.94
CA MET A 1084 -10.22 17.79 3.34
C MET A 1084 -10.01 19.27 3.62
N ALA A 1085 -8.92 19.85 3.09
CA ALA A 1085 -8.58 21.25 3.31
C ALA A 1085 -9.71 22.19 2.85
N VAL A 1086 -10.34 21.85 1.73
CA VAL A 1086 -11.47 22.54 1.13
C VAL A 1086 -12.73 22.44 2.00
N GLU A 1087 -13.17 21.22 2.33
CA GLU A 1087 -14.45 20.98 3.01
C GLU A 1087 -14.40 21.45 4.47
N GLU A 1088 -13.31 21.14 5.18
CA GLU A 1088 -13.10 21.56 6.57
C GLU A 1088 -12.56 22.99 6.69
N ASN A 1089 -12.30 23.66 5.57
CA ASN A 1089 -11.89 25.07 5.48
C ASN A 1089 -10.51 25.36 6.13
N MET A 1090 -9.65 24.34 6.16
CA MET A 1090 -8.34 24.37 6.82
C MET A 1090 -7.24 24.92 5.91
N PRO A 1091 -6.30 25.73 6.43
CA PRO A 1091 -5.08 26.05 5.72
C PRO A 1091 -4.18 24.81 5.60
N ILE A 1092 -3.50 24.67 4.47
CA ILE A 1092 -2.41 23.70 4.28
C ILE A 1092 -1.09 24.41 4.62
N LEU A 1093 -0.28 23.78 5.45
CA LEU A 1093 1.10 24.14 5.76
C LEU A 1093 2.05 23.07 5.21
N LEU A 1094 3.31 23.44 4.96
CA LEU A 1094 4.32 22.57 4.37
C LEU A 1094 5.48 22.30 5.34
N THR A 1095 6.08 21.12 5.23
CA THR A 1095 7.29 20.69 5.96
C THR A 1095 8.30 20.03 5.01
N LYS A 1096 9.56 19.83 5.42
CA LYS A 1096 10.41 18.81 4.78
C LYS A 1096 10.09 17.43 5.39
N PRO A 1097 10.48 16.31 4.76
CA PRO A 1097 10.17 14.98 5.30
C PRO A 1097 10.75 14.70 6.70
N THR A 1098 11.97 15.15 6.96
CA THR A 1098 12.74 14.86 8.19
C THR A 1098 12.95 16.08 9.10
N GLU A 1099 12.50 17.27 8.70
CA GLU A 1099 12.75 18.54 9.40
C GLU A 1099 11.54 19.47 9.28
N LEU A 1100 11.06 20.00 10.40
CA LEU A 1100 10.01 21.02 10.42
C LEU A 1100 10.65 22.41 10.24
N PRO A 1101 10.37 23.14 9.13
CA PRO A 1101 10.97 24.46 8.91
C PRO A 1101 10.63 25.43 10.04
N ALA A 1102 11.60 26.26 10.44
CA ALA A 1102 11.44 27.17 11.58
C ALA A 1102 10.27 28.17 11.40
N SER A 1103 9.99 28.60 10.17
CA SER A 1103 8.82 29.42 9.83
C SER A 1103 7.50 28.67 10.04
N THR A 1104 7.42 27.39 9.64
CA THR A 1104 6.26 26.50 9.89
C THR A 1104 6.08 26.22 11.38
N ALA A 1105 7.13 25.83 12.10
CA ALA A 1105 7.09 25.57 13.55
C ALA A 1105 6.63 26.80 14.34
N LYS A 1106 7.20 27.97 14.04
CA LYS A 1106 6.79 29.26 14.62
C LYS A 1106 5.33 29.57 14.29
N THR A 1107 4.89 29.29 13.06
CA THR A 1107 3.51 29.54 12.63
C THR A 1107 2.50 28.68 13.39
N ILE A 1108 2.75 27.36 13.53
CA ILE A 1108 1.89 26.44 14.30
C ILE A 1108 1.71 26.96 15.74
N LYS A 1109 2.81 27.38 16.38
CA LYS A 1109 2.83 27.94 17.74
C LYS A 1109 2.10 29.28 17.84
N ASP A 1110 2.42 30.25 16.97
CA ASP A 1110 1.85 31.60 16.99
C ASP A 1110 0.35 31.60 16.67
N TRP A 1111 -0.09 30.67 15.80
CA TRP A 1111 -1.49 30.50 15.45
C TRP A 1111 -2.31 29.80 16.54
N LYS A 1112 -1.64 29.21 17.54
CA LYS A 1112 -2.24 28.43 18.64
C LYS A 1112 -3.16 27.33 18.10
N LEU A 1113 -2.64 26.55 17.16
CA LEU A 1113 -3.37 25.40 16.62
C LEU A 1113 -3.59 24.38 17.74
N SER A 1114 -4.83 23.93 17.93
CA SER A 1114 -5.17 22.83 18.83
C SER A 1114 -4.94 21.47 18.18
N LYS A 1115 -5.00 21.41 16.85
CA LYS A 1115 -4.82 20.18 16.06
C LYS A 1115 -4.10 20.46 14.75
N VAL A 1116 -3.24 19.54 14.33
CA VAL A 1116 -2.63 19.48 12.99
C VAL A 1116 -2.87 18.09 12.42
N THR A 1117 -3.45 18.01 11.23
CA THR A 1117 -3.64 16.74 10.51
C THR A 1117 -2.51 16.57 9.51
N ILE A 1118 -1.65 15.57 9.72
CA ILE A 1118 -0.57 15.21 8.79
C ILE A 1118 -1.14 14.38 7.64
N GLY A 1119 -0.89 14.80 6.40
CA GLY A 1119 -1.12 13.99 5.22
C GLY A 1119 0.16 13.31 4.74
N GLY A 1120 0.07 12.02 4.43
CA GLY A 1120 1.19 11.20 3.97
C GLY A 1120 1.84 10.34 5.08
N GLY A 1121 2.50 9.28 4.64
CA GLY A 1121 3.16 8.30 5.51
C GLY A 1121 4.40 8.86 6.22
N VAL A 1122 5.08 8.01 7.00
CA VAL A 1122 6.32 8.40 7.72
C VAL A 1122 7.46 8.77 6.77
N ASN A 1123 7.43 8.29 5.52
CA ASN A 1123 8.41 8.66 4.49
C ASN A 1123 8.16 10.07 3.91
N SER A 1124 6.91 10.53 3.85
CA SER A 1124 6.56 11.89 3.43
C SER A 1124 6.71 12.90 4.56
N VAL A 1125 6.27 12.53 5.77
CA VAL A 1125 6.39 13.35 6.98
C VAL A 1125 6.75 12.44 8.15
N SER A 1126 8.02 12.43 8.52
CA SER A 1126 8.57 11.54 9.55
C SER A 1126 7.97 11.75 10.94
N ASP A 1127 8.11 10.74 11.79
CA ASP A 1127 7.69 10.86 13.19
C ASP A 1127 8.56 11.83 13.99
N MET A 1128 9.76 12.19 13.52
CA MET A 1128 10.53 13.31 14.08
C MET A 1128 9.76 14.63 13.92
N VAL A 1129 9.27 14.92 12.71
CA VAL A 1129 8.43 16.09 12.42
C VAL A 1129 7.12 16.02 13.22
N ALA A 1130 6.44 14.87 13.21
CA ALA A 1130 5.19 14.69 13.96
C ALA A 1130 5.40 14.93 15.47
N ASN A 1131 6.48 14.42 16.05
CA ASN A 1131 6.82 14.62 17.47
C ASN A 1131 7.26 16.07 17.77
N GLU A 1132 7.77 16.81 16.80
CA GLU A 1132 7.98 18.25 16.95
C GLU A 1132 6.66 19.03 16.96
N VAL A 1133 5.72 18.72 16.07
CA VAL A 1133 4.38 19.33 16.05
C VAL A 1133 3.60 19.03 17.33
N LYS A 1134 3.72 17.82 17.89
CA LYS A 1134 3.12 17.42 19.19
C LYS A 1134 3.53 18.32 20.38
N LYS A 1135 4.62 19.08 20.28
CA LYS A 1135 5.02 20.08 21.29
C LYS A 1135 4.09 21.30 21.33
N PHE A 1136 3.25 21.49 20.31
CA PHE A 1136 2.43 22.69 20.10
C PHE A 1136 0.93 22.40 19.88
N ALA A 1137 0.59 21.26 19.26
CA ALA A 1137 -0.77 20.89 18.88
C ALA A 1137 -1.00 19.37 18.97
N ALA A 1138 -2.24 18.91 19.06
CA ALA A 1138 -2.57 17.49 18.82
C ALA A 1138 -2.26 17.11 17.36
N VAL A 1139 -1.90 15.85 17.11
CA VAL A 1139 -1.51 15.37 15.78
C VAL A 1139 -2.31 14.13 15.41
N ASP A 1140 -3.05 14.23 14.30
CA ASP A 1140 -3.61 13.09 13.57
C ASP A 1140 -2.76 12.84 12.31
N ARG A 1141 -2.78 11.63 11.76
CA ARG A 1141 -2.17 11.30 10.47
C ARG A 1141 -3.18 10.58 9.57
N ILE A 1142 -3.21 10.93 8.29
CA ILE A 1142 -3.94 10.23 7.23
C ILE A 1142 -2.93 9.83 6.16
N ALA A 1143 -2.75 8.53 5.98
CA ALA A 1143 -1.80 7.94 5.05
C ALA A 1143 -2.30 6.57 4.61
N GLY A 1144 -2.19 6.28 3.31
CA GLY A 1144 -2.21 4.92 2.78
C GLY A 1144 -0.78 4.43 2.48
N ALA A 1145 -0.67 3.25 1.90
CA ALA A 1145 0.57 2.71 1.37
C ALA A 1145 1.14 3.57 0.22
N ASP A 1146 0.28 4.24 -0.55
CA ASP A 1146 0.67 5.16 -1.62
C ASP A 1146 -0.22 6.42 -1.73
N ARG A 1147 0.07 7.26 -2.73
CA ARG A 1147 -0.66 8.51 -3.03
C ARG A 1147 -2.12 8.28 -3.45
N TYR A 1148 -2.43 7.11 -4.02
CA TYR A 1148 -3.77 6.78 -4.52
C TYR A 1148 -4.66 6.36 -3.35
N GLU A 1149 -4.18 5.44 -2.50
CA GLU A 1149 -4.86 5.07 -1.26
C GLU A 1149 -5.00 6.28 -0.32
N THR A 1150 -3.96 7.11 -0.17
CA THR A 1150 -4.05 8.34 0.64
C THR A 1150 -5.18 9.25 0.13
N SER A 1151 -5.32 9.42 -1.19
CA SER A 1151 -6.41 10.21 -1.77
C SER A 1151 -7.81 9.59 -1.53
N VAL A 1152 -7.91 8.25 -1.54
CA VAL A 1152 -9.15 7.53 -1.22
C VAL A 1152 -9.50 7.68 0.25
N LEU A 1153 -8.56 7.47 1.18
CA LEU A 1153 -8.78 7.61 2.62
C LEU A 1153 -9.25 9.02 3.00
N VAL A 1154 -8.66 10.06 2.40
CA VAL A 1154 -9.10 11.44 2.58
C VAL A 1154 -10.51 11.65 2.01
N ALA A 1155 -10.77 11.19 0.79
CA ALA A 1155 -12.08 11.32 0.16
C ALA A 1155 -13.18 10.60 0.95
N GLU A 1156 -12.93 9.39 1.44
CA GLU A 1156 -13.82 8.64 2.32
C GLU A 1156 -14.02 9.32 3.67
N GLN A 1157 -12.98 9.91 4.27
CA GLN A 1157 -13.08 10.57 5.57
C GLN A 1157 -14.05 11.76 5.50
N VAL A 1158 -13.96 12.54 4.43
CA VAL A 1158 -14.65 13.83 4.23
C VAL A 1158 -16.05 13.66 3.63
N TYR A 1159 -16.20 12.88 2.55
CA TYR A 1159 -17.45 12.81 1.78
C TYR A 1159 -18.33 11.62 2.17
N VAL A 1160 -19.63 11.86 2.35
CA VAL A 1160 -20.62 10.82 2.68
C VAL A 1160 -21.45 10.49 1.44
N LYS A 1161 -21.29 9.27 0.91
CA LYS A 1161 -21.99 8.77 -0.30
C LYS A 1161 -21.92 9.74 -1.50
N PRO A 1162 -20.72 10.13 -1.96
CA PRO A 1162 -20.58 10.91 -3.18
C PRO A 1162 -21.25 10.18 -4.36
N LYS A 1163 -21.85 10.97 -5.27
CA LYS A 1163 -22.44 10.48 -6.54
C LYS A 1163 -21.57 10.81 -7.76
N HIS A 1164 -20.66 11.76 -7.58
CA HIS A 1164 -19.71 12.24 -8.58
C HIS A 1164 -18.34 12.29 -7.90
N THR A 1165 -17.28 11.92 -8.61
CA THR A 1165 -15.90 12.18 -8.18
C THR A 1165 -15.07 12.77 -9.32
N VAL A 1166 -13.99 13.47 -8.97
CA VAL A 1166 -12.98 13.95 -9.91
C VAL A 1166 -11.78 13.03 -9.83
N ILE A 1167 -11.24 12.64 -10.98
CA ILE A 1167 -9.97 11.90 -11.07
C ILE A 1167 -8.96 12.77 -11.81
N ALA A 1168 -7.80 12.94 -11.22
CA ALA A 1168 -6.64 13.58 -11.83
C ALA A 1168 -5.42 12.65 -11.75
N SER A 1169 -4.38 12.94 -12.53
CA SER A 1169 -3.12 12.19 -12.45
C SER A 1169 -2.47 12.39 -11.08
N GLY A 1170 -2.08 11.30 -10.43
CA GLY A 1170 -1.18 11.34 -9.28
C GLY A 1170 0.29 11.44 -9.67
N GLU A 1171 0.62 11.32 -10.95
CA GLU A 1171 1.99 11.33 -11.49
C GLU A 1171 2.42 12.73 -11.93
N VAL A 1172 1.47 13.59 -12.34
CA VAL A 1172 1.75 14.95 -12.82
C VAL A 1172 0.80 15.97 -12.18
N PHE A 1173 1.36 16.96 -11.49
CA PHE A 1173 0.62 17.91 -10.66
C PHE A 1173 -0.38 18.89 -11.36
N PRO A 1174 -0.12 19.46 -12.56
CA PRO A 1174 -0.80 20.69 -12.98
C PRO A 1174 -2.31 20.52 -13.14
N ASP A 1175 -2.72 19.43 -13.77
CA ASP A 1175 -4.13 19.11 -14.05
C ASP A 1175 -4.91 18.90 -12.74
N ALA A 1176 -4.27 18.29 -11.74
CA ALA A 1176 -4.88 18.07 -10.43
C ALA A 1176 -5.03 19.37 -9.62
N ILE A 1177 -4.06 20.30 -9.71
CA ILE A 1177 -4.14 21.61 -9.04
C ILE A 1177 -5.25 22.48 -9.64
N VAL A 1178 -5.40 22.52 -10.98
CA VAL A 1178 -6.51 23.29 -11.60
C VAL A 1178 -7.85 22.58 -11.44
N GLY A 1179 -7.84 21.24 -11.38
CA GLY A 1179 -9.04 20.42 -11.18
C GLY A 1179 -9.60 20.46 -9.76
N ALA A 1180 -8.77 20.67 -8.75
CA ALA A 1180 -9.21 20.67 -7.36
C ALA A 1180 -10.17 21.83 -6.99
N PRO A 1181 -10.01 23.09 -7.45
CA PRO A 1181 -11.04 24.14 -7.35
C PRO A 1181 -12.37 23.77 -8.03
N TYR A 1182 -12.33 23.04 -9.16
CA TYR A 1182 -13.55 22.54 -9.81
C TYR A 1182 -14.23 21.45 -8.97
N ALA A 1183 -13.47 20.50 -8.43
CA ALA A 1183 -13.99 19.47 -7.53
C ALA A 1183 -14.64 20.13 -6.29
N ALA A 1184 -13.90 21.04 -5.65
CA ALA A 1184 -14.32 21.83 -4.50
C ALA A 1184 -15.62 22.61 -4.73
N LYS A 1185 -15.69 23.37 -5.83
CA LYS A 1185 -16.86 24.20 -6.18
C LYS A 1185 -18.14 23.40 -6.35
N ASN A 1186 -18.03 22.14 -6.79
CA ASN A 1186 -19.17 21.26 -7.00
C ASN A 1186 -19.44 20.32 -5.81
N GLY A 1187 -18.63 20.38 -4.74
CA GLY A 1187 -18.73 19.47 -3.59
C GLY A 1187 -18.39 18.02 -3.96
N TYR A 1188 -17.44 17.83 -4.87
CA TYR A 1188 -16.99 16.52 -5.33
C TYR A 1188 -15.64 16.17 -4.69
N PRO A 1189 -15.45 14.93 -4.20
CA PRO A 1189 -14.11 14.44 -3.90
C PRO A 1189 -13.22 14.50 -5.14
N ILE A 1190 -11.93 14.73 -4.93
CA ILE A 1190 -10.88 14.45 -5.90
C ILE A 1190 -10.02 13.30 -5.39
N VAL A 1191 -9.82 12.29 -6.24
CA VAL A 1191 -8.93 11.14 -6.00
C VAL A 1191 -7.90 11.05 -7.14
N LEU A 1192 -6.76 10.42 -6.85
CA LEU A 1192 -5.64 10.32 -7.79
C LEU A 1192 -5.65 8.99 -8.53
N SER A 1193 -5.12 8.95 -9.75
CA SER A 1193 -4.91 7.72 -10.55
C SER A 1193 -3.52 7.71 -11.16
N ARG A 1194 -2.96 6.52 -11.48
CA ARG A 1194 -1.86 6.43 -12.44
C ARG A 1194 -2.35 6.90 -13.81
N GLY A 1195 -1.45 7.36 -14.68
CA GLY A 1195 -1.79 7.90 -15.98
C GLY A 1195 -2.42 6.88 -16.92
N ASN A 1196 -1.95 5.63 -16.89
CA ASN A 1196 -2.41 4.56 -17.80
C ASN A 1196 -3.23 3.45 -17.12
N ASN A 1197 -3.42 3.48 -15.80
CA ASN A 1197 -4.21 2.46 -15.08
C ASN A 1197 -4.88 3.02 -13.83
N VAL A 1198 -6.16 2.70 -13.59
CA VAL A 1198 -6.83 3.05 -12.33
C VAL A 1198 -6.36 2.08 -11.23
N PRO A 1199 -5.78 2.57 -10.12
CA PRO A 1199 -5.40 1.72 -8.99
C PRO A 1199 -6.61 1.00 -8.40
N GLU A 1200 -6.43 -0.22 -7.92
CA GLU A 1200 -7.52 -1.08 -7.42
C GLU A 1200 -8.29 -0.42 -6.27
N VAL A 1201 -7.57 0.14 -5.29
CA VAL A 1201 -8.15 0.94 -4.20
C VAL A 1201 -9.05 2.10 -4.66
N VAL A 1202 -8.77 2.67 -5.84
CA VAL A 1202 -9.61 3.71 -6.47
C VAL A 1202 -10.82 3.06 -7.16
N VAL A 1203 -10.66 1.90 -7.81
CA VAL A 1203 -11.77 1.13 -8.40
C VAL A 1203 -12.77 0.68 -7.32
N ASP A 1204 -12.29 0.23 -6.16
CA ASP A 1204 -13.14 -0.21 -5.05
C ASP A 1204 -13.86 0.96 -4.39
N TYR A 1205 -13.14 2.06 -4.12
CA TYR A 1205 -13.74 3.33 -3.70
C TYR A 1205 -14.87 3.80 -4.63
N LEU A 1206 -14.66 3.67 -5.95
CA LEU A 1206 -15.64 4.01 -6.99
C LEU A 1206 -16.83 3.05 -7.03
N LEU A 1207 -16.62 1.76 -6.76
CA LEU A 1207 -17.67 0.74 -6.71
C LEU A 1207 -18.46 0.74 -5.40
N GLY A 1208 -17.86 1.23 -4.31
CA GLY A 1208 -18.37 1.04 -2.96
C GLY A 1208 -18.11 -0.35 -2.39
N ASN A 1209 -17.16 -1.09 -2.96
CA ASN A 1209 -16.62 -2.31 -2.36
C ASN A 1209 -15.72 -1.95 -1.17
N LYS A 1210 -15.69 -2.82 -0.16
CA LYS A 1210 -14.83 -2.74 1.02
C LYS A 1210 -14.36 -4.13 1.41
#